data_AF-A0A4S4DQS3-F1
#
_entry.id   AF-A0A4S4DQS3-F1
#
_cell.length_a   1.000
_cell.length_b   1.000
_cell.length_c   1.000
_cell.angle_alpha   90.00
_cell.angle_beta   90.00
_cell.angle_gamma   90.00
#
_symmetry.space_group_name_H-M   'P 1'
#
loop_
_entity.id
_entity.type
_entity.pdbx_description
1 polymer ?
#
loop_
_entity_poly.entity_id
_entity_poly.type
_entity_poly.pdbx_seq_one_letter_code
_entity_poly.pdbx_strand_id
1 'polypeptide(L)'
;MYTTMIHGLCKMKWIGEARKFWFEMVHKGIVPNEYTYNAFIYGLCRIGNLKEAKELYNEMCCKGYKETTVSCNIMIKGLCLRGRTEEAHVFFQEMAEKGIARDIITYNSLIQGFCKEGKIDESINLLAELLEKGMQPSAATYTALIEKLCEMGDVDEAKELWEDMQNRGVEPAVCTHDFIITGLSNKGYVAEGMEWLAAMLRRNLKPQKQTFERLIQCLSQGDKLDEAILVLDYMFSIGYTLRECICHSLVDKLCEQSSNHVETCLGGILQKDTTAFERVFRFVLCSSLWLLGFSKCFAFPKGVNFEVQALMGIRDSLDDPHGVLENWDVNAVDPCNWTIVTCSADKLVIGLGTPSQNLLGSLSPSIGNLTNLQIVRLNNNSLSGSIPFSLANMTQLASLDLSYNNLNGPVPRFLAKTFNLMGNPMICATGTEKDCNGTTAMLLSYPLNNAQKQLHEQVCLGNLKRFQFRELQSATKNFSSKSIIGKGGFGNVYKGYLQDGTVVAVKRLKDGNAVGGEIQFQTEAEMISLAVHRNLLRLYGFCMTSSERLLVYPYMSNGSVASCLKAKPTLDWGTRKRIALGAARGLLYLHEQCNPKIIHRDVKAANILLADYYEAVSIIDESHDSLQIFPMLCCILSSK
;
A
#
# COMPACT_ATOMS: atom_id res chain seq x y z
N MET A 1 -13.83 -4.81 -49.34
CA MET A 1 -13.32 -3.73 -48.48
C MET A 1 -14.26 -3.49 -47.29
N TYR A 2 -15.52 -3.09 -47.50
CA TYR A 2 -16.50 -2.89 -46.41
C TYR A 2 -16.60 -4.07 -45.44
N THR A 3 -16.78 -5.30 -45.94
CA THR A 3 -16.84 -6.53 -45.12
C THR A 3 -15.63 -6.68 -44.18
N THR A 4 -14.42 -6.44 -44.69
CA THR A 4 -13.17 -6.55 -43.92
C THR A 4 -13.09 -5.45 -42.86
N MET A 5 -13.47 -4.22 -43.19
CA MET A 5 -13.49 -3.09 -42.25
C MET A 5 -14.51 -3.34 -41.13
N ILE A 6 -15.72 -3.73 -41.49
CA ILE A 6 -16.79 -4.11 -40.56
C ILE A 6 -16.31 -5.23 -39.63
N HIS A 7 -15.74 -6.31 -40.17
CA HIS A 7 -15.22 -7.42 -39.38
C HIS A 7 -14.11 -6.98 -38.41
N GLY A 8 -13.18 -6.12 -38.87
CA GLY A 8 -12.12 -5.56 -38.02
C GLY A 8 -12.68 -4.72 -36.87
N LEU A 9 -13.64 -3.83 -37.15
CA LEU A 9 -14.30 -3.00 -36.13
C LEU A 9 -15.12 -3.83 -35.13
N CYS A 10 -15.83 -4.85 -35.61
CA CYS A 10 -16.54 -5.82 -34.78
C CYS A 10 -15.56 -6.61 -33.88
N LYS A 11 -14.36 -6.95 -34.37
CA LYS A 11 -13.30 -7.57 -33.55
C LYS A 11 -12.78 -6.64 -32.45
N MET A 12 -12.75 -5.33 -32.70
CA MET A 12 -12.38 -4.32 -31.69
C MET A 12 -13.55 -3.91 -30.77
N LYS A 13 -14.74 -4.53 -30.92
CA LYS A 13 -15.98 -4.19 -30.21
C LYS A 13 -16.51 -2.76 -30.51
N TRP A 14 -16.07 -2.13 -31.60
CA TRP A 14 -16.52 -0.80 -32.02
C TRP A 14 -17.75 -0.89 -32.94
N ILE A 15 -18.86 -1.39 -32.38
CA ILE A 15 -20.08 -1.68 -33.15
C ILE A 15 -20.72 -0.41 -33.72
N GLY A 16 -20.59 0.73 -33.04
CA GLY A 16 -21.08 2.01 -33.57
C GLY A 16 -20.43 2.41 -34.89
N GLU A 17 -19.10 2.27 -35.00
CA GLU A 17 -18.37 2.57 -36.23
C GLU A 17 -18.65 1.52 -37.31
N ALA A 18 -18.71 0.24 -36.95
CA ALA A 18 -19.10 -0.82 -37.88
C ALA A 18 -20.47 -0.53 -38.50
N ARG A 19 -21.42 -0.04 -37.69
CA ARG A 19 -22.78 0.32 -38.13
C ARG A 19 -22.80 1.47 -39.13
N LYS A 20 -21.93 2.48 -38.97
CA LYS A 20 -21.79 3.56 -39.95
C LYS A 20 -21.37 3.02 -41.31
N PHE A 21 -20.35 2.16 -41.34
CA PHE A 21 -19.89 1.52 -42.57
C PHE A 21 -20.94 0.60 -43.19
N TRP A 22 -21.75 -0.08 -42.37
CA TRP A 22 -22.90 -0.87 -42.85
C TRP A 22 -23.91 0.02 -43.59
N PHE A 23 -24.35 1.12 -42.97
CA PHE A 23 -25.31 2.03 -43.59
C PHE A 23 -24.76 2.75 -44.82
N GLU A 24 -23.49 3.15 -44.79
CA GLU A 24 -22.83 3.76 -45.94
C GLU A 24 -22.78 2.79 -47.13
N MET A 25 -22.44 1.52 -46.88
CA MET A 25 -22.42 0.48 -47.91
C MET A 25 -23.80 0.32 -48.55
N VAL A 26 -24.86 0.22 -47.74
CA VAL A 26 -26.25 0.10 -48.22
C VAL A 26 -26.69 1.34 -48.98
N HIS A 27 -26.39 2.55 -48.48
CA HIS A 27 -26.73 3.82 -49.12
C HIS A 27 -26.05 3.98 -50.48
N LYS A 28 -24.84 3.45 -50.66
CA LYS A 28 -24.12 3.40 -51.95
C LYS A 28 -24.65 2.30 -52.88
N GLY A 29 -25.73 1.60 -52.53
CA GLY A 29 -26.31 0.53 -53.32
C GLY A 29 -25.52 -0.78 -53.30
N ILE A 30 -24.53 -0.91 -52.39
CA ILE A 30 -23.75 -2.13 -52.24
C ILE A 30 -24.49 -3.06 -51.28
N VAL A 31 -24.93 -4.21 -51.78
CA VAL A 31 -25.71 -5.18 -50.99
C VAL A 31 -24.78 -5.96 -50.05
N PRO A 32 -25.07 -6.03 -48.73
CA PRO A 32 -24.32 -6.88 -47.81
C PRO A 32 -24.41 -8.35 -48.23
N ASN A 33 -23.28 -9.03 -48.33
CA ASN A 33 -23.24 -10.47 -48.57
C ASN A 33 -23.25 -11.27 -47.25
N GLU A 34 -23.35 -12.60 -47.35
CA GLU A 34 -23.34 -13.53 -46.21
C GLU A 34 -22.20 -13.23 -45.21
N TYR A 35 -20.97 -13.05 -45.72
CA TYR A 35 -19.80 -12.74 -44.88
C TYR A 35 -19.94 -11.42 -44.11
N THR A 36 -20.64 -10.45 -44.67
CA THR A 36 -20.86 -9.13 -44.04
C THR A 36 -21.89 -9.25 -42.93
N TYR A 37 -22.98 -10.00 -43.16
CA TYR A 37 -23.93 -10.37 -42.11
C TYR A 37 -23.24 -11.15 -40.98
N ASN A 38 -22.53 -12.23 -41.30
CA ASN A 38 -21.80 -13.05 -40.33
C ASN A 38 -20.82 -12.20 -39.49
N ALA A 39 -20.07 -11.29 -40.11
CA ALA A 39 -19.15 -10.39 -39.39
C ALA A 39 -19.86 -9.47 -38.41
N PHE A 40 -21.01 -8.91 -38.82
CA PHE A 40 -21.77 -7.98 -37.99
C PHE A 40 -22.49 -8.69 -36.84
N ILE A 41 -23.12 -9.84 -37.12
CA ILE A 41 -23.75 -10.72 -36.12
C ILE A 41 -22.71 -11.15 -35.08
N TYR A 42 -21.53 -11.58 -35.52
CA TYR A 42 -20.40 -11.90 -34.62
C TYR A 42 -20.05 -10.73 -33.70
N GLY A 43 -19.99 -9.51 -34.24
CA GLY A 43 -19.77 -8.30 -33.46
C GLY A 43 -20.84 -8.04 -32.40
N LEU A 44 -22.12 -8.16 -32.79
CA LEU A 44 -23.28 -7.98 -31.90
C LEU A 44 -23.29 -9.01 -30.77
N CYS A 45 -23.03 -10.28 -31.07
CA CYS A 45 -22.88 -11.34 -30.08
C CYS A 45 -21.79 -11.02 -29.05
N ARG A 46 -20.65 -10.47 -29.49
CA ARG A 46 -19.54 -10.11 -28.60
C ARG A 46 -19.84 -8.95 -27.67
N ILE A 47 -20.64 -7.96 -28.08
CA ILE A 47 -21.09 -6.89 -27.17
C ILE A 47 -22.29 -7.31 -26.31
N GLY A 48 -22.93 -8.43 -26.64
CA GLY A 48 -24.06 -8.97 -25.89
C GLY A 48 -25.43 -8.50 -26.36
N ASN A 49 -25.50 -7.79 -27.50
CA ASN A 49 -26.77 -7.41 -28.12
C ASN A 49 -27.34 -8.59 -28.93
N LEU A 50 -27.76 -9.64 -28.22
CA LEU A 50 -28.26 -10.87 -28.83
C LEU A 50 -29.61 -10.70 -29.54
N LYS A 51 -30.41 -9.72 -29.10
CA LYS A 51 -31.69 -9.40 -29.75
C LYS A 51 -31.46 -8.96 -31.19
N GLU A 52 -30.63 -7.95 -31.37
CA GLU A 52 -30.29 -7.44 -32.69
C GLU A 52 -29.51 -8.48 -33.52
N ALA A 53 -28.64 -9.28 -32.89
CA ALA A 53 -27.96 -10.36 -33.59
C ALA A 53 -28.94 -11.37 -34.19
N LYS A 54 -29.98 -11.74 -33.46
CA LYS A 54 -31.04 -12.66 -33.92
C LYS A 54 -31.93 -12.04 -35.00
N GLU A 55 -32.28 -10.76 -34.86
CA GLU A 55 -33.01 -10.01 -35.89
C GLU A 55 -32.22 -9.96 -37.21
N LEU A 56 -30.92 -9.66 -37.12
CA LEU A 56 -30.04 -9.59 -38.29
C LEU A 56 -29.78 -10.96 -38.92
N TYR A 57 -29.73 -12.02 -38.12
CA TYR A 57 -29.68 -13.41 -38.60
C TYR A 57 -30.96 -13.78 -39.37
N ASN A 58 -32.13 -13.44 -38.83
CA ASN A 58 -33.40 -13.68 -39.51
C ASN A 58 -33.52 -12.87 -40.81
N GLU A 59 -33.08 -11.61 -40.81
CA GLU A 59 -33.04 -10.77 -42.02
C GLU A 59 -32.17 -11.41 -43.11
N MET A 60 -30.99 -11.91 -42.74
CA MET A 60 -30.10 -12.65 -43.65
C MET A 60 -30.84 -13.83 -44.30
N CYS A 61 -31.57 -14.61 -43.51
CA CYS A 61 -32.35 -15.76 -44.00
C CYS A 61 -33.50 -15.33 -44.91
N CYS A 62 -34.27 -14.29 -44.54
CA CYS A 62 -35.37 -13.76 -45.36
C CYS A 62 -34.92 -13.20 -46.71
N LYS A 63 -33.67 -12.75 -46.82
CA LYS A 63 -33.05 -12.30 -48.08
C LYS A 63 -32.60 -13.44 -48.99
N GLY A 64 -32.85 -14.69 -48.60
CA GLY A 64 -32.55 -15.89 -49.40
C GLY A 64 -31.11 -16.37 -49.28
N TYR A 65 -30.31 -15.85 -48.35
CA TYR A 65 -29.01 -16.42 -48.04
C TYR A 65 -29.21 -17.73 -47.28
N LYS A 66 -28.57 -18.81 -47.74
CA LYS A 66 -28.65 -20.11 -47.09
C LYS A 66 -27.92 -20.07 -45.75
N GLU A 67 -28.53 -20.65 -44.73
CA GLU A 67 -27.88 -20.88 -43.45
C GLU A 67 -26.70 -21.84 -43.64
N THR A 68 -25.52 -21.41 -43.19
CA THR A 68 -24.28 -22.19 -43.25
C THR A 68 -23.83 -22.58 -41.85
N THR A 69 -23.00 -23.63 -41.75
CA THR A 69 -22.36 -24.03 -40.49
C THR A 69 -21.67 -22.85 -39.79
N VAL A 70 -21.05 -21.94 -40.56
CA VAL A 70 -20.41 -20.73 -40.03
C VAL A 70 -21.42 -19.80 -39.37
N SER A 71 -22.54 -19.51 -40.04
CA SER A 71 -23.58 -18.62 -39.51
C SER A 71 -24.21 -19.18 -38.22
N CYS A 72 -24.50 -20.48 -38.16
CA CYS A 72 -25.03 -21.14 -36.98
C CYS A 72 -23.99 -21.17 -35.84
N ASN A 73 -22.72 -21.48 -36.15
CA ASN A 73 -21.62 -21.47 -35.17
C ASN A 73 -21.44 -20.09 -34.53
N ILE A 74 -21.62 -19.00 -35.28
CA ILE A 74 -21.57 -17.63 -34.74
C ILE A 74 -22.70 -17.40 -33.72
N MET A 75 -23.92 -17.84 -34.04
CA MET A 75 -25.07 -17.72 -33.14
C MET A 75 -24.89 -18.57 -31.89
N ILE A 76 -24.57 -19.86 -32.04
CA ILE A 76 -24.32 -20.80 -30.93
C ILE A 76 -23.24 -20.24 -30.00
N LYS A 77 -22.08 -19.85 -30.55
CA LYS A 77 -20.98 -19.27 -29.75
C LYS A 77 -21.40 -17.98 -29.06
N GLY A 78 -22.15 -17.11 -29.74
CA GLY A 78 -22.68 -15.86 -29.18
C GLY A 78 -23.62 -16.08 -28.01
N LEU A 79 -24.53 -17.05 -28.13
CA LEU A 79 -25.48 -17.45 -27.09
C LEU A 79 -24.76 -18.08 -25.88
N CYS A 80 -23.83 -19.02 -26.12
CA CYS A 80 -23.01 -19.62 -25.07
C CYS A 80 -22.18 -18.59 -24.29
N LEU A 81 -21.61 -17.58 -24.97
CA LEU A 81 -20.85 -16.50 -24.32
C LEU A 81 -21.70 -15.67 -23.34
N ARG A 82 -23.03 -15.75 -23.42
CA ARG A 82 -23.97 -14.98 -22.60
C ARG A 82 -24.81 -15.86 -21.68
N GLY A 83 -24.45 -17.13 -21.51
CA GLY A 83 -25.16 -18.06 -20.62
C GLY A 83 -26.58 -18.39 -21.10
N ARG A 84 -26.81 -18.37 -22.42
CA ARG A 84 -28.08 -18.81 -23.04
C ARG A 84 -27.87 -20.15 -23.77
N THR A 85 -27.27 -21.13 -23.08
CA THR A 85 -26.95 -22.44 -23.68
C THR A 85 -28.18 -23.20 -24.17
N GLU A 86 -29.34 -23.05 -23.53
CA GLU A 86 -30.59 -23.67 -23.99
C GLU A 86 -30.97 -23.24 -25.41
N GLU A 87 -30.94 -21.93 -25.68
CA GLU A 87 -31.18 -21.42 -27.03
C GLU A 87 -30.08 -21.83 -28.01
N ALA A 88 -28.83 -21.93 -27.54
CA ALA A 88 -27.74 -22.44 -28.36
C ALA A 88 -27.95 -23.92 -28.72
N HIS A 89 -28.49 -24.72 -27.80
CA HIS A 89 -28.82 -26.12 -28.00
C HIS A 89 -29.98 -26.30 -28.99
N VAL A 90 -30.99 -25.42 -28.96
CA VAL A 90 -32.05 -25.38 -29.99
C VAL A 90 -31.43 -25.12 -31.37
N PHE A 91 -30.55 -24.12 -31.53
CA PHE A 91 -29.84 -23.89 -32.79
C PHE A 91 -29.05 -25.12 -33.25
N PHE A 92 -28.42 -25.82 -32.32
CA PHE A 92 -27.69 -27.05 -32.62
C PHE A 92 -28.60 -28.17 -33.11
N GLN A 93 -29.77 -28.36 -32.50
CA GLN A 93 -30.79 -29.31 -32.94
C GLN A 93 -31.31 -28.97 -34.35
N GLU A 94 -31.70 -27.70 -34.57
CA GLU A 94 -32.17 -27.20 -35.86
C GLU A 94 -31.17 -27.43 -37.00
N MET A 95 -29.86 -27.36 -36.74
CA MET A 95 -28.85 -27.66 -37.77
C MET A 95 -29.04 -29.07 -38.37
N ALA A 96 -29.37 -30.08 -37.56
CA ALA A 96 -29.59 -31.43 -38.07
C ALA A 96 -30.91 -31.53 -38.86
N GLU A 97 -31.98 -30.90 -38.38
CA GLU A 97 -33.29 -30.88 -39.06
C GLU A 97 -33.20 -30.23 -40.44
N LYS A 98 -32.39 -29.18 -40.56
CA LYS A 98 -32.15 -28.44 -41.80
C LYS A 98 -31.06 -29.06 -42.69
N GLY A 99 -30.47 -30.18 -42.28
CA GLY A 99 -29.39 -30.85 -43.03
C GLY A 99 -28.06 -30.07 -43.07
N ILE A 100 -27.83 -29.16 -42.12
CA ILE A 100 -26.59 -28.40 -41.97
C ILE A 100 -25.60 -29.23 -41.15
N ALA A 101 -24.41 -29.49 -41.71
CA ALA A 101 -23.39 -30.26 -41.04
C ALA A 101 -22.88 -29.54 -39.77
N ARG A 102 -22.82 -30.28 -38.65
CA ARG A 102 -22.18 -29.86 -37.40
C ARG A 102 -20.69 -30.23 -37.47
N ASP A 103 -19.82 -29.28 -37.14
CA ASP A 103 -18.36 -29.49 -37.12
C ASP A 103 -17.81 -29.46 -35.68
N ILE A 104 -16.51 -29.72 -35.54
CA ILE A 104 -15.83 -29.69 -34.23
C ILE A 104 -16.02 -28.33 -33.53
N ILE A 105 -16.11 -27.23 -34.28
CA ILE A 105 -16.32 -25.89 -33.73
C ILE A 105 -17.72 -25.77 -33.12
N THR A 106 -18.74 -26.37 -33.75
CA THR A 106 -20.12 -26.42 -33.23
C THR A 106 -20.16 -27.09 -31.86
N TYR A 107 -19.66 -28.33 -31.76
CA TYR A 107 -19.65 -29.08 -30.50
C TYR A 107 -18.80 -28.40 -29.43
N ASN A 108 -17.58 -27.98 -29.78
CA ASN A 108 -16.68 -27.31 -28.85
C ASN A 108 -17.31 -26.03 -28.27
N SER A 109 -18.05 -25.27 -29.08
CA SER A 109 -18.73 -24.04 -28.62
C SER A 109 -19.86 -24.34 -27.63
N LEU A 110 -20.61 -25.43 -27.82
CA LEU A 110 -21.63 -25.86 -26.87
C LEU A 110 -21.05 -26.45 -25.60
N ILE A 111 -20.09 -27.38 -25.72
CA ILE A 111 -19.41 -28.00 -24.56
C ILE A 111 -18.81 -26.91 -23.66
N GLN A 112 -18.09 -25.94 -24.24
CA GLN A 112 -17.58 -24.80 -23.47
C GLN A 112 -18.67 -23.93 -22.83
N GLY A 113 -19.82 -23.79 -23.50
CA GLY A 113 -20.98 -23.07 -22.98
C GLY A 113 -21.58 -23.77 -21.76
N PHE A 114 -21.87 -25.07 -21.90
CA PHE A 114 -22.44 -25.89 -20.84
C PHE A 114 -21.50 -26.04 -19.64
N CYS A 115 -20.19 -26.23 -19.86
CA CYS A 115 -19.19 -26.22 -18.78
C CYS A 115 -19.23 -24.91 -17.97
N LYS A 116 -19.33 -23.75 -18.65
CA LYS A 116 -19.41 -22.44 -17.99
C LYS A 116 -20.67 -22.24 -17.17
N GLU A 117 -21.80 -22.80 -17.61
CA GLU A 117 -23.05 -22.79 -16.84
C GLU A 117 -23.11 -23.87 -15.74
N GLY A 118 -22.13 -24.78 -15.69
CA GLY A 118 -22.11 -25.88 -14.72
C GLY A 118 -22.98 -27.08 -15.08
N LYS A 119 -23.45 -27.17 -16.33
CA LYS A 119 -24.20 -28.32 -16.86
C LYS A 119 -23.25 -29.37 -17.40
N ILE A 120 -22.49 -30.02 -16.52
CA ILE A 120 -21.41 -30.93 -16.92
C ILE A 120 -21.91 -32.17 -17.66
N ASP A 121 -23.03 -32.75 -17.23
CA ASP A 121 -23.59 -33.97 -17.83
C ASP A 121 -23.86 -33.77 -19.32
N GLU A 122 -24.43 -32.62 -19.69
CA GLU A 122 -24.70 -32.30 -21.09
C GLU A 122 -23.43 -32.04 -21.90
N SER A 123 -22.39 -31.50 -21.27
CA SER A 123 -21.08 -31.38 -21.91
C SER A 123 -20.46 -32.76 -22.18
N ILE A 124 -20.57 -33.71 -21.25
CA ILE A 124 -20.06 -35.07 -21.40
C ILE A 124 -20.85 -35.85 -22.46
N ASN A 125 -22.19 -35.72 -22.46
CA ASN A 125 -23.06 -36.31 -23.49
C ASN A 125 -22.69 -35.80 -24.89
N LEU A 126 -22.42 -34.50 -25.04
CA LEU A 126 -21.97 -33.92 -26.30
C LEU A 126 -20.56 -34.37 -26.71
N LEU A 127 -19.65 -34.60 -25.76
CA LEU A 127 -18.36 -35.20 -26.04
C LEU A 127 -18.52 -36.64 -26.54
N ALA A 128 -19.38 -37.44 -25.91
CA ALA A 128 -19.69 -38.79 -26.34
C ALA A 128 -20.27 -38.81 -27.76
N GLU A 129 -21.26 -37.95 -28.07
CA GLU A 129 -21.83 -37.83 -29.43
C GLU A 129 -20.75 -37.44 -30.47
N LEU A 130 -19.85 -36.52 -30.11
CA LEU A 130 -18.74 -36.10 -30.97
C LEU A 130 -17.81 -37.28 -31.28
N LEU A 131 -17.46 -38.08 -30.27
CA LEU A 131 -16.59 -39.25 -30.38
C LEU A 131 -17.24 -40.38 -31.20
N GLU A 132 -18.53 -40.65 -30.98
CA GLU A 132 -19.30 -41.64 -31.75
C GLU A 132 -19.34 -41.30 -33.25
N LYS A 133 -19.37 -40.01 -33.58
CA LYS A 133 -19.29 -39.53 -34.97
C LYS A 133 -17.88 -39.59 -35.58
N GLY A 134 -16.89 -40.11 -34.84
CA GLY A 134 -15.51 -40.25 -35.30
C GLY A 134 -14.77 -38.91 -35.43
N MET A 135 -15.28 -37.83 -34.84
CA MET A 135 -14.57 -36.56 -34.81
C MET A 135 -13.53 -36.56 -33.70
N GLN A 136 -12.39 -35.90 -33.90
CA GLN A 136 -11.36 -35.75 -32.88
C GLN A 136 -11.61 -34.48 -32.06
N PRO A 137 -11.81 -34.57 -30.73
CA PRO A 137 -11.96 -33.39 -29.89
C PRO A 137 -10.66 -32.57 -29.86
N SER A 138 -10.81 -31.26 -29.72
CA SER A 138 -9.67 -30.36 -29.60
C SER A 138 -9.15 -30.31 -28.16
N ALA A 139 -7.91 -29.85 -27.97
CA ALA A 139 -7.38 -29.59 -26.63
C ALA A 139 -8.27 -28.65 -25.82
N ALA A 140 -8.88 -27.65 -26.46
CA ALA A 140 -9.80 -26.72 -25.82
C ALA A 140 -11.13 -27.36 -25.35
N THR A 141 -11.51 -28.50 -25.93
CA THR A 141 -12.71 -29.27 -25.54
C THR A 141 -12.44 -30.03 -24.24
N TYR A 142 -11.34 -30.80 -24.20
CA TYR A 142 -10.90 -31.49 -22.98
C TYR A 142 -10.58 -30.51 -21.85
N THR A 143 -9.86 -29.43 -22.15
CA THR A 143 -9.47 -28.43 -21.14
C THR A 143 -10.70 -27.86 -20.42
N ALA A 144 -11.79 -27.55 -21.14
CA ALA A 144 -12.99 -26.97 -20.55
C ALA A 144 -13.77 -27.97 -19.65
N LEU A 145 -13.77 -29.26 -20.01
CA LEU A 145 -14.35 -30.31 -19.18
C LEU A 145 -13.50 -30.57 -17.93
N ILE A 146 -12.19 -30.72 -18.10
CA ILE A 146 -11.23 -30.96 -17.02
C ILE A 146 -11.23 -29.79 -16.01
N GLU A 147 -11.21 -28.55 -16.51
CA GLU A 147 -11.37 -27.34 -15.69
C GLU A 147 -12.62 -27.44 -14.83
N LYS A 148 -13.77 -27.76 -15.45
CA LYS A 148 -15.04 -27.77 -14.74
C LYS A 148 -15.14 -28.89 -13.71
N LEU A 149 -14.68 -30.10 -14.04
CA LEU A 149 -14.63 -31.24 -13.11
C LEU A 149 -13.71 -30.93 -11.91
N CYS A 150 -12.56 -30.30 -12.15
CA CYS A 150 -11.65 -29.89 -11.07
C CYS A 150 -12.25 -28.81 -10.16
N GLU A 151 -13.05 -27.88 -10.70
CA GLU A 151 -13.80 -26.90 -9.91
C GLU A 151 -14.86 -27.55 -9.00
N MET A 152 -15.54 -28.60 -9.50
CA MET A 152 -16.59 -29.31 -8.76
C MET A 152 -16.01 -30.30 -7.74
N GLY A 153 -14.75 -30.71 -7.91
CA GLY A 153 -14.05 -31.65 -7.02
C GLY A 153 -13.99 -33.08 -7.55
N ASP A 154 -14.54 -33.33 -8.74
CA ASP A 154 -14.56 -34.63 -9.42
C ASP A 154 -13.25 -34.88 -10.18
N VAL A 155 -12.14 -34.81 -9.43
CA VAL A 155 -10.77 -34.87 -9.98
C VAL A 155 -10.46 -36.24 -10.61
N ASP A 156 -11.15 -37.29 -10.20
CA ASP A 156 -10.92 -38.64 -10.73
C ASP A 156 -11.44 -38.74 -12.18
N GLU A 157 -12.66 -38.25 -12.45
CA GLU A 157 -13.20 -38.11 -13.82
C GLU A 157 -12.36 -37.14 -14.67
N ALA A 158 -11.83 -36.07 -14.06
CA ALA A 158 -10.92 -35.15 -14.75
C ALA A 158 -9.63 -35.84 -15.20
N LYS A 159 -9.10 -36.79 -14.40
CA LYS A 159 -7.93 -37.61 -14.76
C LYS A 159 -8.27 -38.62 -15.85
N GLU A 160 -9.45 -39.23 -15.82
CA GLU A 160 -9.90 -40.12 -16.91
C GLU A 160 -9.96 -39.39 -18.25
N LEU A 161 -10.52 -38.17 -18.28
CA LEU A 161 -10.53 -37.34 -19.49
C LEU A 161 -9.13 -36.92 -19.93
N TRP A 162 -8.22 -36.67 -18.98
CA TRP A 162 -6.82 -36.40 -19.27
C TRP A 162 -6.12 -37.60 -19.93
N GLU A 163 -6.37 -38.81 -19.44
CA GLU A 163 -5.84 -40.05 -20.02
C GLU A 163 -6.40 -40.30 -21.43
N ASP A 164 -7.71 -40.15 -21.62
CA ASP A 164 -8.34 -40.26 -22.95
C ASP A 164 -7.75 -39.24 -23.94
N MET A 165 -7.53 -37.99 -23.49
CA MET A 165 -6.86 -36.95 -24.27
C MET A 165 -5.45 -37.37 -24.73
N GLN A 166 -4.64 -37.91 -23.82
CA GLN A 166 -3.29 -38.37 -24.14
C GLN A 166 -3.29 -39.61 -25.06
N ASN A 167 -4.17 -40.58 -24.81
CA ASN A 167 -4.29 -41.80 -25.61
C ASN A 167 -4.67 -41.50 -27.07
N ARG A 168 -5.39 -40.40 -27.30
CA ARG A 168 -5.73 -39.90 -28.64
C ARG A 168 -4.63 -39.06 -29.28
N GLY A 169 -3.52 -38.82 -28.58
CA GLY A 169 -2.41 -37.99 -29.06
C GLY A 169 -2.74 -36.50 -29.11
N VAL A 170 -3.75 -36.04 -28.35
CA VAL A 170 -4.08 -34.61 -28.26
C VAL A 170 -3.20 -33.97 -27.19
N GLU A 171 -2.38 -32.99 -27.57
CA GLU A 171 -1.45 -32.34 -26.65
C GLU A 171 -2.19 -31.43 -25.64
N PRO A 172 -2.01 -31.63 -24.33
CA PRO A 172 -2.65 -30.79 -23.30
C PRO A 172 -2.21 -29.34 -23.38
N ALA A 173 -3.17 -28.41 -23.28
CA ALA A 173 -2.83 -27.01 -23.08
C ALA A 173 -2.10 -26.84 -21.73
N VAL A 174 -1.20 -25.86 -21.65
CA VAL A 174 -0.40 -25.59 -20.43
C VAL A 174 -1.32 -25.42 -19.21
N CYS A 175 -2.42 -24.68 -19.35
CA CYS A 175 -3.41 -24.45 -18.29
C CYS A 175 -4.15 -25.72 -17.83
N THR A 176 -4.21 -26.77 -18.65
CA THR A 176 -4.85 -28.05 -18.28
C THR A 176 -4.14 -28.70 -17.09
N HIS A 177 -2.81 -28.61 -17.03
CA HIS A 177 -2.03 -29.10 -15.90
C HIS A 177 -2.35 -28.30 -14.62
N ASP A 178 -2.46 -26.97 -14.74
CA ASP A 178 -2.83 -26.09 -13.62
C ASP A 178 -4.20 -26.47 -13.02
N PHE A 179 -5.19 -26.82 -13.86
CA PHE A 179 -6.51 -27.25 -13.39
C PHE A 179 -6.47 -28.55 -12.60
N ILE A 180 -5.73 -29.57 -13.07
CA ILE A 180 -5.56 -30.82 -12.32
C ILE A 180 -4.84 -30.56 -10.99
N ILE A 181 -3.76 -29.77 -10.97
CA ILE A 181 -3.01 -29.44 -9.74
C ILE A 181 -3.92 -28.72 -8.73
N THR A 182 -4.68 -27.73 -9.18
CA THR A 182 -5.60 -26.99 -8.31
C THR A 182 -6.75 -27.88 -7.84
N GLY A 183 -7.34 -28.71 -8.70
CA GLY A 183 -8.36 -29.70 -8.33
C GLY A 183 -7.87 -30.67 -7.25
N LEU A 184 -6.70 -31.29 -7.44
CA LEU A 184 -6.06 -32.18 -6.46
C LEU A 184 -5.81 -31.47 -5.13
N SER A 185 -5.31 -30.23 -5.19
CA SER A 185 -5.08 -29.40 -4.00
C SER A 185 -6.36 -29.14 -3.22
N ASN A 186 -7.48 -28.88 -3.92
CA ASN A 186 -8.79 -28.62 -3.31
C ASN A 186 -9.36 -29.85 -2.62
N LYS A 187 -9.18 -31.04 -3.21
CA LYS A 187 -9.64 -32.32 -2.67
C LYS A 187 -8.77 -32.81 -1.49
N GLY A 188 -7.63 -32.17 -1.24
CA GLY A 188 -6.69 -32.51 -0.18
C GLY A 188 -5.58 -33.49 -0.60
N TYR A 189 -5.54 -33.91 -1.87
CA TYR A 189 -4.49 -34.75 -2.44
C TYR A 189 -3.25 -33.92 -2.83
N VAL A 190 -2.75 -33.13 -1.88
CA VAL A 190 -1.70 -32.13 -2.12
C VAL A 190 -0.36 -32.78 -2.53
N ALA A 191 -0.08 -33.99 -2.05
CA ALA A 191 1.12 -34.73 -2.46
C ALA A 191 1.11 -35.07 -3.96
N GLU A 192 -0.03 -35.57 -4.46
CA GLU A 192 -0.22 -35.84 -5.89
C GLU A 192 -0.17 -34.52 -6.68
N GLY A 193 -0.78 -33.44 -6.17
CA GLY A 193 -0.66 -32.11 -6.77
C GLY A 193 0.78 -31.61 -6.93
N MET A 194 1.65 -31.91 -5.96
CA MET A 194 3.09 -31.60 -6.03
C MET A 194 3.83 -32.46 -7.07
N GLU A 195 3.44 -33.73 -7.25
CA GLU A 195 3.99 -34.59 -8.31
C GLU A 195 3.63 -34.07 -9.70
N TRP A 196 2.39 -33.61 -9.89
CA TRP A 196 1.94 -32.96 -11.12
C TRP A 196 2.69 -31.65 -11.38
N LEU A 197 2.89 -30.83 -10.36
CA LEU A 197 3.73 -29.63 -10.46
C LEU A 197 5.15 -30.00 -10.89
N ALA A 198 5.77 -31.01 -10.26
CA ALA A 198 7.11 -31.46 -10.64
C ALA A 198 7.16 -31.98 -12.08
N ALA A 199 6.14 -32.71 -12.54
CA ALA A 199 6.05 -33.16 -13.93
C ALA A 199 5.94 -31.98 -14.92
N MET A 200 5.15 -30.95 -14.59
CA MET A 200 5.03 -29.72 -15.36
C MET A 200 6.39 -29.00 -15.47
N LEU A 201 7.12 -28.88 -14.35
CA LEU A 201 8.43 -28.24 -14.31
C LEU A 201 9.51 -29.01 -15.08
N ARG A 202 9.51 -30.36 -15.03
CA ARG A 202 10.44 -31.20 -15.83
C ARG A 202 10.25 -31.02 -17.34
N ARG A 203 9.05 -30.63 -17.77
CA ARG A 203 8.72 -30.31 -19.17
C ARG A 203 8.98 -28.84 -19.53
N ASN A 204 9.61 -28.06 -18.64
CA ASN A 204 9.84 -26.62 -18.79
C ASN A 204 8.56 -25.80 -19.04
N LEU A 205 7.42 -26.29 -18.55
CA LEU A 205 6.16 -25.55 -18.61
C LEU A 205 6.08 -24.60 -17.41
N LYS A 206 5.62 -23.37 -17.63
CA LYS A 206 5.48 -22.35 -16.58
C LYS A 206 4.09 -22.42 -15.94
N PRO A 207 3.98 -22.79 -14.65
CA PRO A 207 2.69 -22.81 -13.96
C PRO A 207 2.12 -21.42 -13.77
N GLN A 208 0.80 -21.31 -13.66
CA GLN A 208 0.14 -20.05 -13.40
C GLN A 208 0.32 -19.60 -11.94
N LYS A 209 0.26 -18.28 -11.73
CA LYS A 209 0.33 -17.67 -10.38
C LYS A 209 -0.71 -18.28 -9.42
N GLN A 210 -1.94 -18.50 -9.88
CA GLN A 210 -3.01 -19.06 -9.04
C GLN A 210 -2.72 -20.50 -8.58
N THR A 211 -2.00 -21.29 -9.38
CA THR A 211 -1.62 -22.68 -9.06
C THR A 211 -0.70 -22.72 -7.85
N PHE A 212 0.34 -21.88 -7.83
CA PHE A 212 1.24 -21.74 -6.68
C PHE A 212 0.49 -21.30 -5.43
N GLU A 213 -0.34 -20.27 -5.56
CA GLU A 213 -1.13 -19.73 -4.47
C GLU A 213 -2.04 -20.77 -3.82
N ARG A 214 -2.70 -21.61 -4.64
CA ARG A 214 -3.58 -22.66 -4.14
C ARG A 214 -2.82 -23.77 -3.43
N LEU A 215 -1.69 -24.21 -4.00
CA LEU A 215 -0.81 -25.21 -3.35
C LEU A 215 -0.28 -24.72 -2.00
N ILE A 216 0.24 -23.49 -1.95
CA ILE A 216 0.75 -22.88 -0.71
C ILE A 216 -0.36 -22.83 0.34
N GLN A 217 -1.57 -22.41 -0.05
CA GLN A 217 -2.71 -22.34 0.86
C GLN A 217 -3.08 -23.73 1.42
N CYS A 218 -3.18 -24.75 0.57
CA CYS A 218 -3.52 -26.11 1.00
C CYS A 218 -2.41 -26.77 1.84
N LEU A 219 -1.13 -26.56 1.49
CA LEU A 219 0.02 -27.02 2.27
C LEU A 219 0.06 -26.38 3.66
N SER A 220 -0.23 -25.08 3.74
CA SER A 220 -0.31 -24.34 5.01
C SER A 220 -1.42 -24.89 5.91
N GLN A 221 -2.58 -25.21 5.34
CA GLN A 221 -3.71 -25.80 6.07
C GLN A 221 -3.44 -27.23 6.55
N GLY A 222 -2.63 -27.99 5.80
CA GLY A 222 -2.24 -29.36 6.13
C GLY A 222 -1.01 -29.49 7.04
N ASP A 223 -0.58 -28.41 7.70
CA ASP A 223 0.63 -28.35 8.56
C ASP A 223 1.94 -28.75 7.85
N LYS A 224 1.98 -28.71 6.52
CA LYS A 224 3.15 -29.01 5.66
C LYS A 224 3.88 -27.73 5.26
N LEU A 225 4.39 -27.02 6.26
CA LEU A 225 4.94 -25.67 6.09
C LEU A 225 6.25 -25.65 5.30
N ASP A 226 7.09 -26.67 5.44
CA ASP A 226 8.36 -26.76 4.70
C ASP A 226 8.12 -26.85 3.19
N GLU A 227 7.17 -27.69 2.78
CA GLU A 227 6.77 -27.79 1.38
C GLU A 227 6.10 -26.51 0.89
N ALA A 228 5.29 -25.84 1.73
CA ALA A 228 4.68 -24.56 1.37
C ALA A 228 5.74 -23.50 1.07
N ILE A 229 6.81 -23.47 1.86
CA ILE A 229 7.93 -22.54 1.69
C ILE A 229 8.74 -22.88 0.43
N LEU A 230 8.97 -24.16 0.13
CA LEU A 230 9.65 -24.57 -1.11
C LEU A 230 8.88 -24.10 -2.35
N VAL A 231 7.55 -24.27 -2.36
CA VAL A 231 6.69 -23.79 -3.44
C VAL A 231 6.74 -22.26 -3.54
N LEU A 232 6.74 -21.56 -2.41
CA LEU A 232 6.85 -20.11 -2.33
C LEU A 232 8.21 -19.60 -2.87
N ASP A 233 9.31 -20.25 -2.52
CA ASP A 233 10.65 -19.90 -2.97
C ASP A 233 10.77 -20.00 -4.49
N TYR A 234 10.24 -21.10 -5.05
CA TYR A 234 10.20 -21.28 -6.50
C TYR A 234 9.33 -20.22 -7.18
N MET A 235 8.13 -19.94 -6.64
CA MET A 235 7.22 -18.91 -7.14
C MET A 235 7.90 -17.54 -7.22
N PHE A 236 8.71 -17.18 -6.22
CA PHE A 236 9.48 -15.93 -6.23
C PHE A 236 10.64 -15.97 -7.21
N SER A 237 11.35 -17.10 -7.35
CA SER A 237 12.48 -17.24 -8.28
C SER A 237 12.08 -16.99 -9.75
N ILE A 238 10.82 -17.25 -10.10
CA ILE A 238 10.26 -17.03 -11.45
C ILE A 238 9.56 -15.67 -11.61
N GLY A 239 9.63 -14.81 -10.59
CA GLY A 239 9.15 -13.41 -10.61
C GLY A 239 7.68 -13.21 -10.28
N TYR A 240 6.99 -14.19 -9.69
CA TYR A 240 5.63 -14.00 -9.19
C TYR A 240 5.61 -13.41 -7.77
N THR A 241 4.48 -12.83 -7.39
CA THR A 241 4.26 -12.24 -6.06
C THR A 241 3.11 -12.96 -5.36
N LEU A 242 3.18 -13.13 -4.04
CA LEU A 242 2.12 -13.80 -3.28
C LEU A 242 0.97 -12.83 -2.95
N ARG A 243 -0.28 -13.28 -3.05
CA ARG A 243 -1.45 -12.54 -2.54
C ARG A 243 -1.34 -12.32 -1.03
N GLU A 244 -1.73 -11.13 -0.59
CA GLU A 244 -1.60 -10.71 0.80
C GLU A 244 -2.33 -11.64 1.79
N CYS A 245 -3.56 -12.06 1.47
CA CYS A 245 -4.35 -12.95 2.33
C CYS A 245 -3.71 -14.33 2.55
N ILE A 246 -3.03 -14.88 1.53
CA ILE A 246 -2.35 -16.17 1.62
C ILE A 246 -1.05 -16.02 2.42
N CYS A 247 -0.34 -14.90 2.22
CA CYS A 247 0.83 -14.56 3.02
C CYS A 247 0.47 -14.45 4.51
N HIS A 248 -0.61 -13.74 4.84
CA HIS A 248 -1.12 -13.62 6.22
C HIS A 248 -1.37 -15.00 6.83
N SER A 249 -2.14 -15.85 6.15
CA SER A 249 -2.45 -17.20 6.63
C SER A 249 -1.21 -18.07 6.83
N LEU A 250 -0.21 -17.96 5.95
CA LEU A 250 1.04 -18.72 6.06
C LEU A 250 1.88 -18.23 7.26
N VAL A 251 2.01 -16.92 7.46
CA VAL A 251 2.79 -16.36 8.57
C VAL A 251 2.13 -16.66 9.91
N ASP A 252 0.80 -16.58 10.00
CA ASP A 252 0.06 -16.98 11.20
C ASP A 252 0.36 -18.44 11.55
N LYS A 253 0.31 -19.34 10.56
CA LYS A 253 0.58 -20.76 10.77
C LYS A 253 2.04 -21.04 11.16
N LEU A 254 3.00 -20.32 10.56
CA LEU A 254 4.40 -20.38 10.95
C LEU A 254 4.60 -19.93 12.41
N CYS A 255 3.91 -18.88 12.83
CA CYS A 255 3.97 -18.38 14.20
C CYS A 255 3.38 -19.35 15.24
N GLU A 256 2.46 -20.23 14.84
CA GLU A 256 1.94 -21.31 15.70
C GLU A 256 2.95 -22.46 15.89
N GLN A 257 3.81 -22.73 14.91
CA GLN A 257 4.74 -23.88 14.90
C GLN A 257 6.20 -23.48 15.23
N SER A 258 6.52 -23.31 16.51
CA SER A 258 7.90 -23.22 17.07
C SER A 258 8.83 -22.08 16.58
N SER A 259 9.57 -21.45 17.49
CA SER A 259 10.41 -20.27 17.21
C SER A 259 11.56 -20.50 16.22
N ASN A 260 12.16 -21.69 16.19
CA ASN A 260 13.38 -21.95 15.42
C ASN A 260 13.11 -22.16 13.92
N HIS A 261 11.95 -22.70 13.54
CA HIS A 261 11.52 -22.78 12.13
C HIS A 261 11.21 -21.39 11.60
N VAL A 262 10.50 -20.57 12.39
CA VAL A 262 10.16 -19.18 12.05
C VAL A 262 11.41 -18.34 11.73
N GLU A 263 12.49 -18.48 12.50
CA GLU A 263 13.74 -17.75 12.31
C GLU A 263 14.45 -18.09 10.98
N THR A 264 14.54 -19.38 10.65
CA THR A 264 15.23 -19.84 9.43
C THR A 264 14.40 -19.52 8.17
N CYS A 265 13.08 -19.70 8.25
CA CYS A 265 12.17 -19.56 7.12
C CYS A 265 11.84 -18.10 6.80
N LEU A 266 11.60 -17.24 7.80
CA LEU A 266 11.42 -15.80 7.56
C LEU A 266 12.70 -15.16 7.04
N GLY A 267 13.88 -15.59 7.52
CA GLY A 267 15.17 -15.10 7.00
C GLY A 267 15.32 -15.29 5.49
N GLY A 268 14.93 -16.47 4.96
CA GLY A 268 14.98 -16.76 3.52
C GLY A 268 13.95 -15.99 2.69
N ILE A 269 12.71 -15.87 3.18
CA ILE A 269 11.62 -15.12 2.53
C ILE A 269 11.94 -13.62 2.46
N LEU A 270 12.53 -13.06 3.52
CA LEU A 270 12.82 -11.63 3.66
C LEU A 270 14.07 -11.19 2.88
N GLN A 271 14.97 -12.11 2.54
CA GLN A 271 16.21 -11.81 1.81
C GLN A 271 16.01 -11.70 0.29
N LYS A 272 14.96 -12.35 -0.26
CA LYS A 272 14.74 -12.48 -1.71
C LYS A 272 13.75 -11.47 -2.29
N ASP A 273 12.95 -10.78 -1.48
CA ASP A 273 11.99 -9.78 -1.93
C ASP A 273 11.92 -8.58 -0.97
N THR A 274 12.50 -7.44 -1.37
CA THR A 274 12.46 -6.18 -0.63
C THR A 274 11.05 -5.59 -0.51
N THR A 275 10.11 -5.98 -1.38
CA THR A 275 8.69 -5.60 -1.28
C THR A 275 7.89 -6.56 -0.39
N ALA A 276 8.29 -7.84 -0.29
CA ALA A 276 7.79 -8.74 0.75
C ALA A 276 8.28 -8.33 2.14
N PHE A 277 9.51 -7.81 2.25
CA PHE A 277 10.00 -7.18 3.47
C PHE A 277 9.06 -6.06 3.93
N GLU A 278 8.67 -5.10 3.07
CA GLU A 278 7.70 -4.06 3.45
C GLU A 278 6.34 -4.61 3.91
N ARG A 279 5.87 -5.72 3.33
CA ARG A 279 4.56 -6.32 3.61
C ARG A 279 4.56 -7.20 4.86
N VAL A 280 5.59 -8.02 5.05
CA VAL A 280 5.81 -8.80 6.27
C VAL A 280 6.18 -7.89 7.45
N PHE A 281 6.91 -6.79 7.19
CA PHE A 281 7.18 -5.72 8.17
C PHE A 281 5.89 -4.99 8.58
N ARG A 282 4.97 -4.69 7.64
CA ARG A 282 3.60 -4.23 7.96
C ARG A 282 2.79 -5.27 8.76
N PHE A 283 3.03 -6.57 8.56
CA PHE A 283 2.32 -7.62 9.26
C PHE A 283 2.83 -7.89 10.69
N VAL A 284 4.15 -7.88 10.94
CA VAL A 284 4.69 -7.91 12.32
C VAL A 284 4.16 -6.71 13.14
N LEU A 285 3.88 -5.60 12.44
CA LEU A 285 3.19 -4.43 12.98
C LEU A 285 1.70 -4.67 13.31
N CYS A 286 1.01 -5.57 12.59
CA CYS A 286 -0.42 -5.90 12.79
C CYS A 286 -0.66 -7.09 13.74
N SER A 287 0.17 -8.14 13.72
CA SER A 287 0.00 -9.35 14.55
C SER A 287 0.46 -9.17 16.01
N SER A 288 1.02 -8.01 16.36
CA SER A 288 1.25 -7.60 17.76
C SER A 288 0.01 -7.01 18.44
N LEU A 289 -1.04 -6.65 17.68
CA LEU A 289 -2.32 -6.17 18.21
C LEU A 289 -3.33 -7.31 18.46
N TRP A 290 -3.07 -8.51 17.95
CA TRP A 290 -4.00 -9.66 18.04
C TRP A 290 -3.83 -10.50 19.32
N LEU A 291 -2.74 -10.33 20.07
CA LEU A 291 -2.47 -11.11 21.30
C LEU A 291 -2.96 -10.46 22.61
N LEU A 292 -3.58 -9.27 22.53
CA LEU A 292 -4.23 -8.62 23.68
C LEU A 292 -5.73 -8.86 23.60
N GLY A 293 -6.18 -10.00 24.13
CA GLY A 293 -7.56 -10.49 24.09
C GLY A 293 -8.64 -9.47 24.49
N PHE A 294 -9.06 -8.65 23.52
CA PHE A 294 -10.36 -8.00 23.50
C PHE A 294 -11.27 -8.77 22.56
N SER A 295 -11.97 -9.75 23.13
CA SER A 295 -13.17 -10.34 22.51
C SER A 295 -14.28 -9.30 22.47
N LYS A 296 -14.24 -8.43 21.46
CA LYS A 296 -15.40 -7.71 20.90
C LYS A 296 -15.02 -7.20 19.51
N CYS A 297 -15.44 -7.96 18.51
CA CYS A 297 -15.84 -7.49 17.19
C CYS A 297 -15.15 -6.20 16.69
N PHE A 298 -13.94 -6.32 16.13
CA PHE A 298 -13.56 -5.43 15.03
C PHE A 298 -14.10 -6.06 13.76
N ALA A 299 -15.37 -5.79 13.47
CA ALA A 299 -15.71 -5.49 12.10
C ALA A 299 -14.70 -4.42 11.63
N PHE A 300 -14.03 -4.66 10.50
CA PHE A 300 -13.32 -3.60 9.80
C PHE A 300 -14.20 -2.34 9.82
N PRO A 301 -13.77 -1.19 10.35
CA PRO A 301 -14.45 0.03 9.97
C PRO A 301 -14.18 0.19 8.48
N LYS A 302 -15.25 0.14 7.70
CA LYS A 302 -15.26 0.54 6.29
C LYS A 302 -14.42 1.82 6.14
N GLY A 303 -13.36 1.77 5.34
CA GLY A 303 -12.62 2.93 4.82
C GLY A 303 -12.03 3.88 5.88
N VAL A 304 -10.70 3.94 5.98
CA VAL A 304 -10.05 5.08 6.66
C VAL A 304 -10.31 6.34 5.82
N ASN A 305 -11.04 7.31 6.38
CA ASN A 305 -11.25 8.59 5.74
C ASN A 305 -10.04 9.50 6.00
N PHE A 306 -9.22 9.72 4.97
CA PHE A 306 -8.01 10.55 5.07
C PHE A 306 -8.31 12.03 5.37
N GLU A 307 -9.51 12.50 5.06
CA GLU A 307 -9.95 13.87 5.41
C GLU A 307 -10.18 14.00 6.92
N VAL A 308 -10.74 12.98 7.58
CA VAL A 308 -10.92 12.91 9.04
C VAL A 308 -9.55 12.96 9.74
N GLN A 309 -8.56 12.22 9.24
CA GLN A 309 -7.21 12.23 9.82
C GLN A 309 -6.50 13.58 9.66
N ALA A 310 -6.63 14.21 8.48
CA ALA A 310 -6.07 15.54 8.23
C ALA A 310 -6.70 16.59 9.15
N LEU A 311 -8.03 16.56 9.29
CA LEU A 311 -8.76 17.46 10.19
C LEU A 311 -8.39 17.21 11.66
N MET A 312 -8.26 15.96 12.11
CA MET A 312 -7.79 15.69 13.47
C MET A 312 -6.39 16.25 13.74
N GLY A 313 -5.47 16.19 12.76
CA GLY A 313 -4.16 16.84 12.87
C GLY A 313 -4.21 18.37 12.97
N ILE A 314 -5.22 19.00 12.36
CA ILE A 314 -5.51 20.43 12.52
C ILE A 314 -6.04 20.70 13.94
N ARG A 315 -7.03 19.92 14.40
CA ARG A 315 -7.59 20.05 15.75
C ARG A 315 -6.51 19.93 16.83
N ASP A 316 -5.63 18.94 16.72
CA ASP A 316 -4.57 18.71 17.72
C ASP A 316 -3.53 19.86 17.77
N SER A 317 -3.48 20.70 16.73
CA SER A 317 -2.59 21.87 16.66
C SER A 317 -3.28 23.18 17.06
N LEU A 318 -4.60 23.16 17.24
CA LEU A 318 -5.42 24.30 17.65
C LEU A 318 -5.80 24.16 19.11
N ASP A 319 -5.80 25.29 19.81
CA ASP A 319 -6.36 25.40 21.15
C ASP A 319 -7.72 26.11 21.04
N ASP A 320 -8.76 25.44 21.53
CA ASP A 320 -10.17 25.78 21.31
C ASP A 320 -10.87 26.05 22.66
N PRO A 321 -10.69 27.24 23.24
CA PRO A 321 -11.20 27.57 24.57
C PRO A 321 -12.73 27.64 24.64
N HIS A 322 -13.42 27.67 23.48
CA HIS A 322 -14.87 27.80 23.39
C HIS A 322 -15.57 26.55 22.85
N GLY A 323 -14.83 25.46 22.61
CA GLY A 323 -15.39 24.17 22.19
C GLY A 323 -16.02 24.17 20.79
N VAL A 324 -15.58 25.05 19.89
CA VAL A 324 -16.11 25.12 18.52
C VAL A 324 -15.83 23.84 17.72
N LEU A 325 -14.76 23.11 18.05
CA LEU A 325 -14.33 21.84 17.46
C LEU A 325 -14.83 20.62 18.25
N GLU A 326 -15.74 20.79 19.22
CA GLU A 326 -16.18 19.72 20.14
C GLU A 326 -16.82 18.53 19.40
N ASN A 327 -17.57 18.78 18.32
CA ASN A 327 -18.23 17.74 17.53
C ASN A 327 -17.32 17.02 16.52
N TRP A 328 -16.01 17.30 16.52
CA TRP A 328 -15.05 16.58 15.69
C TRP A 328 -14.74 15.24 16.37
N ASP A 329 -15.01 14.14 15.67
CA ASP A 329 -14.82 12.78 16.20
C ASP A 329 -13.79 12.02 15.36
N VAL A 330 -12.70 11.60 16.00
CA VAL A 330 -11.64 10.79 15.35
C VAL A 330 -12.17 9.50 14.71
N ASN A 331 -13.35 9.02 15.15
CA ASN A 331 -13.99 7.81 14.64
C ASN A 331 -15.09 8.08 13.61
N ALA A 332 -15.36 9.33 13.22
CA ALA A 332 -16.40 9.63 12.25
C ALA A 332 -16.06 9.04 10.87
N VAL A 333 -17.09 8.55 10.17
CA VAL A 333 -16.96 8.00 8.82
C VAL A 333 -16.89 9.14 7.78
N ASP A 334 -17.57 10.25 8.01
CA ASP A 334 -17.46 11.48 7.23
C ASP A 334 -17.40 12.72 8.15
N PRO A 335 -16.59 13.75 7.80
CA PRO A 335 -16.47 14.97 8.60
C PRO A 335 -17.48 16.05 8.19
N CYS A 336 -18.40 15.77 7.28
CA CYS A 336 -19.24 16.80 6.65
C CYS A 336 -20.29 17.42 7.57
N ASN A 337 -20.56 16.79 8.72
CA ASN A 337 -21.45 17.31 9.76
C ASN A 337 -20.68 18.02 10.89
N TRP A 338 -19.35 18.15 10.77
CA TRP A 338 -18.54 18.81 11.77
C TRP A 338 -18.67 20.33 11.64
N THR A 339 -18.64 21.01 12.79
CA THR A 339 -18.62 22.47 12.82
C THR A 339 -17.35 22.93 12.09
N ILE A 340 -17.40 24.06 11.38
CA ILE A 340 -16.26 24.63 10.64
C ILE A 340 -15.90 23.88 9.33
N VAL A 341 -16.41 22.67 9.10
CA VAL A 341 -16.19 21.88 7.86
C VAL A 341 -17.32 22.12 6.87
N THR A 342 -16.98 22.36 5.61
CA THR A 342 -17.92 22.45 4.48
C THR A 342 -17.60 21.39 3.45
N CYS A 343 -18.61 20.62 3.03
CA CYS A 343 -18.46 19.58 2.02
C CYS A 343 -19.19 19.89 0.71
N SER A 344 -18.72 19.27 -0.37
CA SER A 344 -19.43 19.22 -1.67
C SER A 344 -20.64 18.28 -1.62
N ALA A 345 -21.46 18.29 -2.69
CA ALA A 345 -22.55 17.33 -2.86
C ALA A 345 -22.08 15.86 -2.83
N ASP A 346 -20.82 15.61 -3.21
CA ASP A 346 -20.19 14.29 -3.22
C ASP A 346 -19.52 13.93 -1.87
N LYS A 347 -19.81 14.68 -0.80
CA LYS A 347 -19.27 14.48 0.56
C LYS A 347 -17.74 14.59 0.68
N LEU A 348 -17.11 15.44 -0.13
CA LEU A 348 -15.68 15.76 -0.04
C LEU A 348 -15.48 17.09 0.68
N VAL A 349 -14.44 17.22 1.51
CA VAL A 349 -14.14 18.46 2.23
C VAL A 349 -13.62 19.51 1.26
N ILE A 350 -14.40 20.57 1.08
CA ILE A 350 -14.07 21.69 0.16
C ILE A 350 -13.86 23.02 0.89
N GLY A 351 -14.27 23.13 2.15
CA GLY A 351 -14.13 24.35 2.92
C GLY A 351 -13.80 24.10 4.38
N LEU A 352 -12.94 24.94 4.93
CA LEU A 352 -12.57 24.96 6.34
C LEU A 352 -12.58 26.39 6.85
N GLY A 353 -13.41 26.71 7.83
CA GLY A 353 -13.24 27.94 8.59
C GLY A 353 -14.51 28.68 9.00
N THR A 354 -14.41 29.35 10.14
CA THR A 354 -15.38 30.32 10.64
C THR A 354 -14.61 31.51 11.23
N PRO A 355 -14.94 32.76 10.84
CA PRO A 355 -14.28 33.92 11.42
C PRO A 355 -14.66 34.13 12.89
N SER A 356 -13.78 34.79 13.65
CA SER A 356 -14.10 35.33 14.98
C SER A 356 -14.47 34.30 16.05
N GLN A 357 -13.72 33.20 16.14
CA GLN A 357 -13.95 32.13 17.14
C GLN A 357 -12.92 32.08 18.26
N ASN A 358 -11.99 33.04 18.33
CA ASN A 358 -10.86 33.07 19.29
C ASN A 358 -10.03 31.78 19.30
N LEU A 359 -9.91 31.10 18.15
CA LEU A 359 -9.04 29.92 18.04
C LEU A 359 -7.58 30.32 18.24
N LEU A 360 -6.87 29.54 19.05
CA LEU A 360 -5.46 29.69 19.41
C LEU A 360 -4.64 28.54 18.80
N GLY A 361 -3.31 28.58 18.94
CA GLY A 361 -2.42 27.54 18.43
C GLY A 361 -1.84 27.88 17.05
N SER A 362 -1.49 26.86 16.27
CA SER A 362 -0.87 27.02 14.95
C SER A 362 -1.59 26.21 13.87
N LEU A 363 -1.49 26.68 12.63
CA LEU A 363 -2.09 25.97 11.51
C LEU A 363 -1.24 24.75 11.16
N SER A 364 -1.81 23.54 11.31
CA SER A 364 -1.11 22.28 11.06
C SER A 364 -0.76 22.08 9.58
N PRO A 365 0.44 21.57 9.23
CA PRO A 365 0.78 21.20 7.86
C PRO A 365 -0.15 20.14 7.24
N SER A 366 -0.83 19.36 8.09
CA SER A 366 -1.82 18.35 7.70
C SER A 366 -2.97 18.90 6.86
N ILE A 367 -3.22 20.21 6.89
CA ILE A 367 -4.17 20.88 5.98
C ILE A 367 -3.89 20.61 4.49
N GLY A 368 -2.63 20.35 4.14
CA GLY A 368 -2.24 19.98 2.78
C GLY A 368 -2.76 18.61 2.30
N ASN A 369 -3.19 17.74 3.22
CA ASN A 369 -3.76 16.44 2.87
C ASN A 369 -5.23 16.54 2.42
N LEU A 370 -5.88 17.69 2.60
CA LEU A 370 -7.24 17.96 2.11
C LEU A 370 -7.19 18.38 0.62
N THR A 371 -6.99 17.41 -0.27
CA THR A 371 -6.69 17.66 -1.70
C THR A 371 -7.81 18.34 -2.48
N ASN A 372 -9.04 18.34 -1.97
CA ASN A 372 -10.22 18.98 -2.56
C ASN A 372 -10.57 20.35 -1.96
N LEU A 373 -9.75 20.85 -1.03
CA LEU A 373 -10.04 22.10 -0.33
C LEU A 373 -9.99 23.29 -1.30
N GLN A 374 -11.08 24.06 -1.31
CA GLN A 374 -11.28 25.23 -2.16
C GLN A 374 -11.28 26.53 -1.35
N ILE A 375 -11.74 26.48 -0.08
CA ILE A 375 -11.94 27.68 0.75
C ILE A 375 -11.34 27.45 2.14
N VAL A 376 -10.48 28.37 2.57
CA VAL A 376 -10.00 28.45 3.96
C VAL A 376 -10.31 29.84 4.51
N ARG A 377 -11.08 29.93 5.61
CA ARG A 377 -11.50 31.21 6.22
C ARG A 377 -11.33 31.19 7.74
N LEU A 378 -10.15 31.55 8.21
CA LEU A 378 -9.80 31.57 9.64
C LEU A 378 -9.47 32.99 10.13
N ASN A 379 -10.02 34.01 9.48
CA ASN A 379 -9.76 35.40 9.84
C ASN A 379 -10.36 35.80 11.20
N ASN A 380 -9.79 36.83 11.83
CA ASN A 380 -10.16 37.30 13.17
C ASN A 380 -10.05 36.19 14.23
N ASN A 381 -8.95 35.44 14.25
CA ASN A 381 -8.65 34.49 15.32
C ASN A 381 -7.31 34.88 15.98
N SER A 382 -6.83 34.08 16.93
CA SER A 382 -5.54 34.32 17.60
C SER A 382 -4.47 33.32 17.15
N LEU A 383 -4.55 32.84 15.90
CA LEU A 383 -3.63 31.85 15.35
C LEU A 383 -2.20 32.40 15.28
N SER A 384 -1.22 31.57 15.61
CA SER A 384 0.19 31.93 15.72
C SER A 384 1.08 30.95 14.94
N GLY A 385 2.36 31.30 14.76
CA GLY A 385 3.31 30.49 13.99
C GLY A 385 3.30 30.83 12.49
N SER A 386 4.01 30.01 11.71
CA SER A 386 4.17 30.23 10.27
C SER A 386 3.03 29.64 9.45
N ILE A 387 2.81 30.24 8.27
CA ILE A 387 1.85 29.70 7.31
C ILE A 387 2.45 28.42 6.70
N PRO A 388 1.79 27.26 6.79
CA PRO A 388 2.33 26.01 6.26
C PRO A 388 2.58 26.07 4.75
N PHE A 389 3.77 25.65 4.32
CA PHE A 389 4.12 25.57 2.90
C PHE A 389 3.21 24.60 2.13
N SER A 390 2.58 23.64 2.82
CA SER A 390 1.63 22.71 2.22
C SER A 390 0.44 23.41 1.56
N LEU A 391 0.06 24.62 2.01
CA LEU A 391 -0.96 25.45 1.36
C LEU A 391 -0.53 25.98 -0.02
N ALA A 392 0.77 26.12 -0.28
CA ALA A 392 1.28 26.54 -1.59
C ALA A 392 1.09 25.47 -2.67
N ASN A 393 1.05 24.21 -2.28
CA ASN A 393 0.92 23.07 -3.20
C ASN A 393 -0.55 22.69 -3.48
N MET A 394 -1.53 23.42 -2.94
CA MET A 394 -2.95 23.11 -3.12
C MET A 394 -3.48 23.70 -4.42
N THR A 395 -3.70 22.84 -5.42
CA THR A 395 -4.11 23.26 -6.77
C THR A 395 -5.57 23.69 -6.87
N GLN A 396 -6.44 23.22 -5.98
CA GLN A 396 -7.89 23.51 -5.99
C GLN A 396 -8.28 24.69 -5.09
N LEU A 397 -7.35 25.23 -4.30
CA LEU A 397 -7.61 26.32 -3.37
C LEU A 397 -7.97 27.59 -4.16
N ALA A 398 -9.13 28.17 -3.90
CA ALA A 398 -9.65 29.34 -4.60
C ALA A 398 -9.64 30.60 -3.72
N SER A 399 -9.89 30.43 -2.42
CA SER A 399 -9.99 31.54 -1.45
C SER A 399 -9.31 31.19 -0.14
N LEU A 400 -8.40 32.05 0.33
CA LEU A 400 -7.67 31.92 1.58
C LEU A 400 -7.73 33.21 2.40
N ASP A 401 -8.45 33.22 3.51
CA ASP A 401 -8.47 34.38 4.42
C ASP A 401 -7.92 33.99 5.80
N LEU A 402 -6.74 34.53 6.13
CA LEU A 402 -6.07 34.40 7.42
C LEU A 402 -5.85 35.78 8.07
N SER A 403 -6.59 36.80 7.64
CA SER A 403 -6.43 38.17 8.14
C SER A 403 -6.74 38.28 9.64
N TYR A 404 -6.11 39.25 10.30
CA TYR A 404 -6.27 39.55 11.73
C TYR A 404 -6.04 38.32 12.61
N ASN A 405 -4.81 37.81 12.57
CA ASN A 405 -4.26 36.76 13.42
C ASN A 405 -2.86 37.18 13.93
N ASN A 406 -2.17 36.31 14.66
CA ASN A 406 -0.83 36.50 15.20
C ASN A 406 0.24 35.73 14.39
N LEU A 407 0.04 35.56 13.08
CA LEU A 407 0.93 34.78 12.21
C LEU A 407 2.28 35.50 11.98
N ASN A 408 3.34 34.71 11.77
CA ASN A 408 4.69 35.21 11.53
C ASN A 408 5.44 34.41 10.45
N GLY A 409 6.60 34.91 10.01
CA GLY A 409 7.44 34.21 9.04
C GLY A 409 7.10 34.51 7.57
N PRO A 410 7.67 33.73 6.62
CA PRO A 410 7.53 33.98 5.19
C PRO A 410 6.13 33.64 4.67
N VAL A 411 5.79 34.17 3.49
CA VAL A 411 4.51 33.93 2.80
C VAL A 411 4.72 33.02 1.61
N PRO A 412 4.32 31.73 1.70
CA PRO A 412 4.40 30.82 0.57
C PRO A 412 3.65 31.36 -0.65
N ARG A 413 4.12 31.03 -1.86
CA ARG A 413 3.43 31.42 -3.10
C ARG A 413 2.16 30.60 -3.28
N PHE A 414 1.02 31.14 -2.90
CA PHE A 414 -0.27 30.46 -3.06
C PHE A 414 -0.70 30.39 -4.53
N LEU A 415 -1.33 29.28 -4.90
CA LEU A 415 -2.03 29.11 -6.19
C LEU A 415 -3.46 29.66 -6.14
N ALA A 416 -3.91 30.13 -4.97
CA ALA A 416 -5.27 30.62 -4.76
C ALA A 416 -5.57 31.90 -5.55
N LYS A 417 -6.79 31.99 -6.09
CA LYS A 417 -7.26 33.16 -6.85
C LYS A 417 -7.35 34.41 -5.98
N THR A 418 -7.71 34.23 -4.71
CA THR A 418 -7.84 35.32 -3.73
C THR A 418 -7.23 34.88 -2.41
N PHE A 419 -6.40 35.74 -1.81
CA PHE A 419 -5.92 35.54 -0.45
C PHE A 419 -5.85 36.86 0.33
N ASN A 420 -6.06 36.81 1.64
CA ASN A 420 -6.01 37.95 2.53
C ASN A 420 -5.23 37.60 3.82
N LEU A 421 -4.16 38.34 4.07
CA LEU A 421 -3.27 38.18 5.23
C LEU A 421 -3.16 39.46 6.08
N MET A 422 -3.98 40.49 5.80
CA MET A 422 -3.91 41.78 6.49
C MET A 422 -4.07 41.60 8.01
N GLY A 423 -3.47 42.47 8.82
CA GLY A 423 -3.60 42.40 10.28
C GLY A 423 -2.71 41.36 10.98
N ASN A 424 -1.71 40.80 10.28
CA ASN A 424 -0.66 39.96 10.85
C ASN A 424 0.70 40.69 10.80
N PRO A 425 1.09 41.43 11.86
CA PRO A 425 2.22 42.38 11.79
C PRO A 425 3.60 41.73 11.70
N MET A 426 3.73 40.43 12.00
CA MET A 426 5.01 39.71 12.04
C MET A 426 5.27 38.85 10.79
N ILE A 427 4.40 38.92 9.79
CA ILE A 427 4.63 38.31 8.47
C ILE A 427 5.63 39.17 7.69
N CYS A 428 6.66 38.54 7.12
CA CYS A 428 7.69 39.22 6.32
C CYS A 428 8.35 40.41 7.03
N ALA A 429 8.57 40.30 8.35
CA ALA A 429 8.97 41.41 9.21
C ALA A 429 10.35 42.01 8.85
N THR A 430 11.25 41.22 8.23
CA THR A 430 12.60 41.69 7.88
C THR A 430 12.74 42.18 6.44
N GLY A 431 11.76 41.88 5.57
CA GLY A 431 11.80 42.23 4.14
C GLY A 431 12.91 41.56 3.33
N THR A 432 13.67 40.64 3.95
CA THR A 432 14.81 39.93 3.34
C THR A 432 14.57 38.42 3.21
N GLU A 433 13.41 37.92 3.65
CA GLU A 433 13.03 36.52 3.44
C GLU A 433 12.83 36.24 1.93
N LYS A 434 13.48 35.19 1.41
CA LYS A 434 13.46 34.81 -0.02
C LYS A 434 12.06 34.48 -0.56
N ASP A 435 11.09 34.24 0.32
CA ASP A 435 9.75 33.75 0.01
C ASP A 435 8.65 34.69 0.57
N CYS A 436 8.74 35.99 0.27
CA CYS A 436 7.71 36.98 0.61
C CYS A 436 6.99 37.49 -0.64
N ASN A 437 6.23 36.60 -1.28
CA ASN A 437 5.53 36.89 -2.53
C ASN A 437 4.21 37.64 -2.27
N GLY A 438 4.23 38.98 -2.41
CA GLY A 438 3.01 39.77 -2.60
C GLY A 438 2.54 40.66 -1.44
N THR A 439 3.32 40.85 -0.38
CA THR A 439 3.01 41.81 0.70
C THR A 439 4.11 42.87 0.78
N THR A 440 3.79 44.11 0.40
CA THR A 440 4.65 45.27 0.64
C THR A 440 4.82 45.44 2.15
N ALA A 441 6.06 45.57 2.63
CA ALA A 441 6.37 45.73 4.05
C ALA A 441 5.60 46.92 4.66
N MET A 442 4.88 46.66 5.75
CA MET A 442 4.29 47.74 6.56
C MET A 442 5.41 48.29 7.45
N LEU A 443 6.00 49.41 7.05
CA LEU A 443 7.04 50.12 7.80
C LEU A 443 6.47 50.60 9.15
N LEU A 444 6.91 49.98 10.24
CA LEU A 444 6.92 50.65 11.55
C LEU A 444 8.29 51.30 11.72
N SER A 445 8.28 52.63 11.62
CA SER A 445 9.38 53.52 11.93
C SER A 445 9.82 53.39 13.39
N TYR A 446 11.11 53.23 13.66
CA TYR A 446 11.97 54.17 14.42
C TYR A 446 13.40 53.58 14.50
N PRO A 447 14.46 54.41 14.43
CA PRO A 447 15.80 53.95 14.10
C PRO A 447 16.64 53.64 15.35
N LEU A 448 17.42 52.56 15.32
CA LEU A 448 18.52 52.36 16.26
C LEU A 448 19.78 51.95 15.49
N ASN A 449 20.82 52.74 15.75
CA ASN A 449 22.03 52.87 14.98
C ASN A 449 22.86 51.59 14.88
N ASN A 450 23.51 51.46 13.73
CA ASN A 450 24.69 50.63 13.51
C ASN A 450 25.80 50.96 14.53
N ALA A 451 25.97 50.09 15.52
CA ALA A 451 27.24 49.90 16.21
C ALA A 451 27.24 48.59 17.00
N GLN A 452 27.59 47.49 16.33
CA GLN A 452 28.48 46.41 16.83
C GLN A 452 28.45 45.21 15.87
N LYS A 453 29.27 45.29 14.83
CA LYS A 453 29.88 44.13 14.18
C LYS A 453 30.69 43.37 15.25
N GLN A 454 30.08 42.41 15.93
CA GLN A 454 30.69 41.22 16.55
C GLN A 454 29.65 40.50 17.42
N LEU A 455 28.87 39.58 16.84
CA LEU A 455 28.33 38.45 17.60
C LEU A 455 27.93 37.30 16.66
N HIS A 456 28.78 36.27 16.65
CA HIS A 456 28.50 34.84 16.49
C HIS A 456 27.20 34.41 15.77
N GLU A 457 27.35 33.71 14.64
CA GLU A 457 26.28 32.95 13.97
C GLU A 457 25.48 32.12 15.01
N GLN A 458 24.21 32.46 15.20
CA GLN A 458 23.28 31.64 15.99
C GLN A 458 22.61 30.63 15.06
N VAL A 459 22.94 29.35 15.25
CA VAL A 459 22.15 28.24 14.72
C VAL A 459 20.78 28.24 15.44
N CYS A 460 19.69 28.49 14.73
CA CYS A 460 18.33 28.43 15.27
C CYS A 460 17.83 26.97 15.37
N LEU A 461 18.23 26.26 16.43
CA LEU A 461 17.90 24.84 16.70
C LEU A 461 16.50 24.61 17.33
N GLY A 462 15.46 25.33 16.87
CA GLY A 462 14.08 25.16 17.34
C GLY A 462 13.86 25.39 18.85
N ASN A 463 12.89 24.68 19.45
CA ASN A 463 12.49 24.79 20.88
C ASN A 463 13.45 24.13 21.88
N LEU A 464 14.69 23.83 21.49
CA LEU A 464 15.66 23.16 22.37
C LEU A 464 16.20 24.09 23.45
N LYS A 465 16.28 23.59 24.70
CA LYS A 465 16.82 24.38 25.81
C LYS A 465 18.33 24.54 25.66
N ARG A 466 18.80 25.79 25.63
CA ARG A 466 20.24 26.10 25.64
C ARG A 466 20.74 26.14 27.09
N PHE A 467 21.63 25.22 27.43
CA PHE A 467 22.24 25.12 28.74
C PHE A 467 23.56 25.91 28.81
N GLN A 468 23.85 26.48 29.98
CA GLN A 468 25.18 27.03 30.24
C GLN A 468 26.15 25.90 30.61
N PHE A 469 27.42 26.01 30.19
CA PHE A 469 28.42 24.99 30.51
C PHE A 469 28.53 24.74 32.02
N ARG A 470 28.51 25.82 32.81
CA ARG A 470 28.58 25.77 34.28
C ARG A 470 27.40 25.02 34.90
N GLU A 471 26.22 25.11 34.30
CA GLU A 471 25.02 24.40 34.74
C GLU A 471 25.19 22.88 34.58
N LEU A 472 25.63 22.44 33.39
CA LEU A 472 25.87 21.02 33.11
C LEU A 472 27.09 20.49 33.87
N GLN A 473 28.10 21.32 34.09
CA GLN A 473 29.26 20.98 34.90
C GLN A 473 28.86 20.72 36.36
N SER A 474 27.98 21.54 36.93
CA SER A 474 27.43 21.31 38.28
C SER A 474 26.56 20.04 38.29
N ALA A 475 25.65 19.90 37.32
CA ALA A 475 24.74 18.76 37.22
C ALA A 475 25.45 17.40 37.13
N THR A 476 26.61 17.35 36.47
CA THR A 476 27.40 16.13 36.24
C THR A 476 28.50 15.91 37.29
N LYS A 477 28.56 16.74 38.34
CA LYS A 477 29.62 16.73 39.37
C LYS A 477 31.01 16.92 38.77
N ASN A 478 31.19 17.99 38.00
CA ASN A 478 32.40 18.31 37.24
C ASN A 478 32.80 17.21 36.25
N PHE A 479 31.82 16.63 35.54
CA PHE A 479 32.05 15.52 34.60
C PHE A 479 32.85 14.37 35.25
N SER A 480 32.49 14.01 36.48
CA SER A 480 33.19 12.98 37.25
C SER A 480 33.18 11.64 36.49
N SER A 481 34.31 10.92 36.55
CA SER A 481 34.40 9.55 36.02
C SER A 481 33.39 8.59 36.66
N LYS A 482 32.93 8.88 37.89
CA LYS A 482 31.89 8.14 38.60
C LYS A 482 30.48 8.34 38.02
N SER A 483 30.26 9.40 37.25
CA SER A 483 28.98 9.72 36.62
C SER A 483 28.88 9.17 35.19
N ILE A 484 29.91 8.47 34.68
CA ILE A 484 29.91 7.99 33.30
C ILE A 484 28.98 6.80 33.14
N ILE A 485 28.03 6.91 32.22
CA ILE A 485 27.08 5.87 31.84
C ILE A 485 27.33 5.30 30.43
N GLY A 486 28.18 5.95 29.63
CA GLY A 486 28.60 5.47 28.32
C GLY A 486 29.96 6.01 27.90
N LYS A 487 30.79 5.18 27.28
CA LYS A 487 32.08 5.56 26.67
C LYS A 487 32.14 5.02 25.25
N GLY A 488 32.43 5.88 24.28
CA GLY A 488 32.51 5.49 22.87
C GLY A 488 33.54 6.29 22.07
N GLY A 489 33.57 6.04 20.76
CA GLY A 489 34.39 6.80 19.80
C GLY A 489 34.04 8.28 19.77
N PHE A 490 32.77 8.61 20.01
CA PHE A 490 32.20 9.95 19.88
C PHE A 490 32.19 10.78 21.17
N GLY A 491 32.72 10.25 22.28
CA GLY A 491 32.77 10.97 23.55
C GLY A 491 32.28 10.16 24.74
N ASN A 492 32.09 10.87 25.85
CA ASN A 492 31.62 10.29 27.11
C ASN A 492 30.21 10.79 27.42
N VAL A 493 29.35 9.88 27.89
CA VAL A 493 28.00 10.21 28.35
C VAL A 493 27.97 10.15 29.87
N TYR A 494 27.54 11.25 30.50
CA TYR A 494 27.48 11.41 31.95
C TYR A 494 26.03 11.48 32.42
N LYS A 495 25.71 10.81 33.52
CA LYS A 495 24.47 11.03 34.26
C LYS A 495 24.57 12.35 35.03
N GLY A 496 23.57 13.21 34.87
CA GLY A 496 23.48 14.50 35.56
C GLY A 496 22.13 14.68 36.25
N TYR A 497 22.12 15.59 37.24
CA TYR A 497 20.91 16.04 37.92
C TYR A 497 20.82 17.56 37.75
N LEU A 498 19.79 18.02 37.03
CA LEU A 498 19.52 19.44 36.87
C LEU A 498 19.01 20.05 38.19
N GLN A 499 18.97 21.38 38.28
CA GLN A 499 18.58 22.09 39.50
C GLN A 499 17.14 21.81 39.95
N ASP A 500 16.27 21.49 39.00
CA ASP A 500 14.87 21.10 39.21
C ASP A 500 14.69 19.63 39.60
N GLY A 501 15.79 18.87 39.73
CA GLY A 501 15.78 17.43 40.03
C GLY A 501 15.67 16.52 38.80
N THR A 502 15.54 17.07 37.60
CA THR A 502 15.46 16.29 36.35
C THR A 502 16.74 15.51 36.11
N VAL A 503 16.61 14.20 35.89
CA VAL A 503 17.74 13.31 35.58
C VAL A 503 18.00 13.30 34.08
N VAL A 504 19.23 13.61 33.69
CA VAL A 504 19.63 13.75 32.28
C VAL A 504 20.86 12.93 31.94
N ALA A 505 21.00 12.56 30.66
CA ALA A 505 22.20 12.02 30.07
C ALA A 505 22.90 13.10 29.24
N VAL A 506 24.11 13.50 29.65
CA VAL A 506 24.90 14.56 29.00
C VAL A 506 26.02 13.93 28.19
N LYS A 507 25.91 13.95 26.86
CA LYS A 507 26.94 13.48 25.92
C LYS A 507 27.93 14.63 25.66
N ARG A 508 29.18 14.47 26.09
CA ARG A 508 30.28 15.42 25.84
C ARG A 508 31.14 14.87 24.70
N LEU A 509 31.19 15.60 23.58
CA LEU A 509 31.93 15.18 22.39
C LEU A 509 33.45 15.33 22.63
N LYS A 510 34.23 14.39 22.08
CA LYS A 510 35.67 14.24 22.41
C LYS A 510 36.56 15.37 21.89
N ASP A 511 36.17 16.05 20.81
CA ASP A 511 36.89 17.17 20.19
C ASP A 511 35.92 18.18 19.53
N GLY A 512 35.33 19.09 20.31
CA GLY A 512 34.34 20.07 19.82
C GLY A 512 34.85 21.06 18.77
N ASN A 513 36.17 21.11 18.54
CA ASN A 513 36.82 21.99 17.55
C ASN A 513 37.33 21.24 16.31
N ALA A 514 37.25 19.91 16.29
CA ALA A 514 37.58 19.12 15.12
C ALA A 514 36.37 19.09 14.17
N VAL A 515 36.61 19.13 12.86
CA VAL A 515 35.56 19.17 11.82
C VAL A 515 34.52 18.05 12.01
N GLY A 516 34.94 16.85 12.42
CA GLY A 516 34.01 15.74 12.69
C GLY A 516 33.13 15.92 13.93
N GLY A 517 33.61 16.59 14.99
CA GLY A 517 32.84 16.86 16.20
C GLY A 517 31.79 17.96 16.01
N GLU A 518 32.11 18.97 15.19
CA GLU A 518 31.17 20.03 14.81
C GLU A 518 30.06 19.50 13.91
N ILE A 519 30.39 18.70 12.89
CA ILE A 519 29.39 18.07 12.01
C ILE A 519 28.46 17.17 12.81
N GLN A 520 28.98 16.33 13.71
CA GLN A 520 28.14 15.45 14.53
C GLN A 520 27.20 16.23 15.44
N PHE A 521 27.70 17.30 16.08
CA PHE A 521 26.87 18.17 16.89
C PHE A 521 25.76 18.81 16.06
N GLN A 522 26.08 19.32 14.87
CA GLN A 522 25.14 19.97 13.98
C GLN A 522 24.09 18.98 13.45
N THR A 523 24.50 17.80 12.97
CA THR A 523 23.59 16.75 12.49
C THR A 523 22.67 16.27 13.61
N GLU A 524 23.19 15.94 14.81
CA GLU A 524 22.35 15.51 15.93
C GLU A 524 21.43 16.64 16.41
N ALA A 525 21.92 17.88 16.55
CA ALA A 525 21.09 18.98 17.01
C ALA A 525 20.02 19.38 15.98
N GLU A 526 20.36 19.49 14.69
CA GLU A 526 19.42 19.89 13.64
C GLU A 526 18.43 18.77 13.30
N MET A 527 18.91 17.55 13.04
CA MET A 527 18.04 16.44 12.57
C MET A 527 17.18 15.86 13.69
N ILE A 528 17.68 15.77 14.93
CA ILE A 528 16.91 15.24 16.07
C ILE A 528 15.90 16.28 16.58
N SER A 529 16.18 17.59 16.42
CA SER A 529 15.21 18.64 16.77
C SER A 529 13.95 18.60 15.90
N LEU A 530 14.08 18.12 14.64
CA LEU A 530 13.00 18.07 13.66
C LEU A 530 12.19 16.76 13.71
N ALA A 531 12.80 15.67 14.19
CA ALA A 531 12.16 14.35 14.28
C ALA A 531 11.40 14.18 15.61
N VAL A 532 10.06 14.14 15.54
CA VAL A 532 9.19 13.99 16.73
C VAL A 532 8.35 12.72 16.61
N HIS A 533 8.75 11.67 17.33
CA HIS A 533 8.02 10.41 17.37
C HIS A 533 8.23 9.72 18.72
N ARG A 534 7.19 9.03 19.24
CA ARG A 534 7.23 8.37 20.57
C ARG A 534 8.33 7.31 20.75
N ASN A 535 8.79 6.72 19.64
CA ASN A 535 9.84 5.68 19.63
C ASN A 535 11.21 6.21 19.17
N LEU A 536 11.39 7.54 19.12
CA LEU A 536 12.66 8.20 18.84
C LEU A 536 13.13 9.01 20.05
N LEU A 537 14.44 8.99 20.32
CA LEU A 537 14.98 9.74 21.45
C LEU A 537 14.98 11.23 21.14
N ARG A 538 14.13 11.97 21.85
CA ARG A 538 14.07 13.43 21.72
C ARG A 538 15.24 14.09 22.46
N LEU A 539 15.91 15.03 21.80
CA LEU A 539 16.92 15.87 22.42
C LEU A 539 16.25 16.85 23.40
N TYR A 540 16.74 16.92 24.64
CA TYR A 540 16.22 17.82 25.68
C TYR A 540 16.82 19.22 25.55
N GLY A 541 18.09 19.30 25.17
CA GLY A 541 18.77 20.56 24.89
C GLY A 541 20.25 20.39 24.57
N PHE A 542 20.97 21.50 24.49
CA PHE A 542 22.39 21.49 24.10
C PHE A 542 23.19 22.59 24.82
N CYS A 543 24.51 22.44 24.84
CA CYS A 543 25.44 23.48 25.24
C CYS A 543 26.59 23.57 24.23
N MET A 544 26.88 24.79 23.80
CA MET A 544 27.91 25.12 22.83
C MET A 544 28.74 26.30 23.35
N THR A 545 30.06 26.09 23.47
CA THR A 545 31.06 27.13 23.80
C THR A 545 32.19 27.11 22.76
N SER A 546 33.21 27.95 22.89
CA SER A 546 34.37 27.91 21.98
C SER A 546 35.20 26.62 22.02
N SER A 547 34.96 25.73 23.00
CA SER A 547 35.72 24.48 23.17
C SER A 547 34.86 23.26 23.48
N GLU A 548 33.57 23.44 23.78
CA GLU A 548 32.69 22.38 24.27
C GLU A 548 31.47 22.25 23.36
N ARG A 549 31.13 21.00 23.06
CA ARG A 549 29.88 20.57 22.41
C ARG A 549 29.24 19.49 23.26
N LEU A 550 28.07 19.79 23.78
CA LEU A 550 27.34 18.95 24.74
C LEU A 550 25.89 18.79 24.29
N LEU A 551 25.43 17.55 24.26
CA LEU A 551 24.03 17.20 23.98
C LEU A 551 23.39 16.63 25.23
N VAL A 552 22.18 17.09 25.55
CA VAL A 552 21.43 16.72 26.75
C VAL A 552 20.21 15.91 26.34
N TYR A 553 20.16 14.66 26.78
CA TYR A 553 19.08 13.72 26.53
C TYR A 553 18.33 13.38 27.83
N PRO A 554 17.05 12.97 27.75
CA PRO A 554 16.38 12.30 28.85
C PRO A 554 17.18 11.07 29.31
N TYR A 555 17.29 10.85 30.61
CA TYR A 555 17.96 9.65 31.13
C TYR A 555 17.05 8.42 31.03
N MET A 556 17.56 7.35 30.42
CA MET A 556 16.84 6.07 30.29
C MET A 556 17.29 5.10 31.39
N SER A 557 16.37 4.82 32.32
CA SER A 557 16.61 4.05 33.55
C SER A 557 16.96 2.58 33.30
N ASN A 558 16.38 1.97 32.26
CA ASN A 558 16.51 0.54 31.97
C ASN A 558 17.68 0.18 31.05
N GLY A 559 18.49 1.17 30.64
CA GLY A 559 19.67 0.93 29.80
C GLY A 559 19.35 0.56 28.36
N SER A 560 20.26 -0.13 27.68
CA SER A 560 20.11 -0.53 26.28
C SER A 560 19.56 -1.94 26.13
N VAL A 561 18.89 -2.21 25.00
CA VAL A 561 18.39 -3.56 24.69
C VAL A 561 19.51 -4.59 24.73
N ALA A 562 20.70 -4.26 24.21
CA ALA A 562 21.88 -5.14 24.28
C ALA A 562 22.27 -5.53 25.72
N SER A 563 22.09 -4.62 26.69
CA SER A 563 22.36 -4.91 28.11
C SER A 563 21.26 -5.77 28.74
N CYS A 564 19.99 -5.50 28.44
CA CYS A 564 18.86 -6.26 28.96
C CYS A 564 18.78 -7.69 28.40
N LEU A 565 19.21 -7.90 27.15
CA LEU A 565 19.31 -9.24 26.55
C LEU A 565 20.36 -10.12 27.23
N LYS A 566 21.38 -9.51 27.87
CA LYS A 566 22.44 -10.22 28.62
C LYS A 566 22.15 -10.32 30.12
N ALA A 567 21.18 -9.56 30.64
CA ALA A 567 20.81 -9.53 32.04
C ALA A 567 20.05 -10.80 32.46
N LYS A 568 20.04 -11.11 33.77
CA LYS A 568 19.23 -12.17 34.37
C LYS A 568 18.26 -11.56 35.38
N PRO A 569 16.93 -11.82 35.28
CA PRO A 569 16.27 -12.58 34.23
C PRO A 569 16.34 -11.87 32.87
N THR A 570 16.36 -12.65 31.79
CA THR A 570 16.32 -12.11 30.43
C THR A 570 14.94 -11.52 30.15
N LEU A 571 14.86 -10.57 29.21
CA LEU A 571 13.58 -10.04 28.73
C LEU A 571 12.68 -11.18 28.22
N ASP A 572 11.43 -11.21 28.65
CA ASP A 572 10.43 -12.13 28.13
C ASP A 572 10.07 -11.79 26.67
N TRP A 573 9.50 -12.77 25.98
CA TRP A 573 9.13 -12.63 24.56
C TRP A 573 8.16 -11.48 24.29
N GLY A 574 7.17 -11.27 25.17
CA GLY A 574 6.20 -10.18 25.02
C GLY A 574 6.89 -8.82 25.06
N THR A 575 7.85 -8.65 25.97
CA THR A 575 8.66 -7.43 26.08
C THR A 575 9.60 -7.26 24.88
N ARG A 576 10.27 -8.31 24.41
CA ARG A 576 11.12 -8.27 23.20
C ARG A 576 10.34 -7.87 21.94
N LYS A 577 9.14 -8.44 21.76
CA LYS A 577 8.23 -8.09 20.65
C LYS A 577 7.85 -6.62 20.67
N ARG A 578 7.49 -6.06 21.85
CA ARG A 578 7.18 -4.64 22.01
C ARG A 578 8.37 -3.74 21.67
N ILE A 579 9.57 -4.15 22.06
CA ILE A 579 10.81 -3.43 21.78
C ILE A 579 11.11 -3.40 20.27
N ALA A 580 11.07 -4.55 19.60
CA ALA A 580 11.29 -4.65 18.15
C ALA A 580 10.27 -3.81 17.37
N LEU A 581 9.00 -3.86 17.79
CA LEU A 581 7.92 -3.07 17.21
C LEU A 581 8.12 -1.56 17.38
N GLY A 582 8.53 -1.11 18.57
CA GLY A 582 8.84 0.29 18.85
C GLY A 582 9.98 0.80 17.96
N ALA A 583 11.08 0.04 17.87
CA ALA A 583 12.20 0.38 17.00
C ALA A 583 11.80 0.45 15.52
N ALA A 584 11.01 -0.51 15.03
CA ALA A 584 10.49 -0.51 13.67
C ALA A 584 9.62 0.72 13.36
N ARG A 585 8.74 1.12 14.29
CA ARG A 585 7.91 2.33 14.15
C ARG A 585 8.75 3.61 14.07
N GLY A 586 9.78 3.73 14.91
CA GLY A 586 10.71 4.85 14.86
C GLY A 586 11.43 4.96 13.52
N LEU A 587 11.91 3.84 12.98
CA LEU A 587 12.60 3.80 11.69
C LEU A 587 11.68 4.12 10.51
N LEU A 588 10.45 3.60 10.51
CA LEU A 588 9.46 3.91 9.49
C LEU A 588 9.16 5.41 9.42
N TYR A 589 9.01 6.05 10.58
CA TYR A 589 8.82 7.50 10.66
C TYR A 589 10.00 8.26 10.02
N LEU A 590 11.24 7.89 10.34
CA LEU A 590 12.43 8.51 9.77
C LEU A 590 12.51 8.38 8.25
N HIS A 591 12.14 7.21 7.71
CA HIS A 591 12.30 6.91 6.29
C HIS A 591 11.17 7.47 5.40
N GLU A 592 9.95 7.54 5.93
CA GLU A 592 8.76 7.86 5.11
C GLU A 592 8.06 9.15 5.52
N GLN A 593 8.18 9.58 6.78
CA GLN A 593 7.40 10.70 7.31
C GLN A 593 8.26 11.94 7.58
N CYS A 594 9.57 11.79 7.80
CA CYS A 594 10.48 12.93 7.87
C CYS A 594 10.75 13.54 6.49
N ASN A 595 10.79 14.87 6.42
CA ASN A 595 11.24 15.61 5.24
C ASN A 595 12.30 16.66 5.66
N PRO A 596 13.57 16.49 5.26
CA PRO A 596 14.08 15.43 4.38
C PRO A 596 14.02 14.04 5.02
N LYS A 597 13.93 13.00 4.17
CA LYS A 597 13.97 11.60 4.62
C LYS A 597 15.28 11.33 5.36
N ILE A 598 15.20 10.77 6.57
CA ILE A 598 16.35 10.55 7.44
C ILE A 598 16.71 9.07 7.39
N ILE A 599 17.94 8.74 6.96
CA ILE A 599 18.43 7.36 6.96
C ILE A 599 19.26 7.14 8.23
N HIS A 600 18.77 6.28 9.11
CA HIS A 600 19.49 5.91 10.32
C HIS A 600 20.59 4.90 9.99
N ARG A 601 21.86 5.29 10.14
CA ARG A 601 23.02 4.46 9.76
C ARG A 601 23.57 3.59 10.90
N ASP A 602 23.34 3.96 12.16
CA ASP A 602 23.83 3.19 13.32
C ASP A 602 22.73 2.38 14.06
N VAL A 603 21.96 1.59 13.32
CA VAL A 603 20.83 0.83 13.88
C VAL A 603 21.32 -0.48 14.52
N LYS A 604 21.49 -0.49 15.85
CA LYS A 604 21.94 -1.68 16.62
C LYS A 604 21.27 -1.77 17.99
N ALA A 605 21.21 -2.98 18.58
CA ALA A 605 20.59 -3.22 19.89
C ALA A 605 21.25 -2.43 21.04
N ALA A 606 22.50 -1.98 20.88
CA ALA A 606 23.17 -1.10 21.85
C ALA A 606 22.66 0.35 21.83
N ASN A 607 22.04 0.77 20.72
CA ASN A 607 21.55 2.14 20.49
C ASN A 607 20.02 2.26 20.65
N ILE A 608 19.33 1.17 20.98
CA ILE A 608 17.94 1.22 21.43
C ILE A 608 17.96 1.27 22.95
N LEU A 609 17.55 2.40 23.49
CA LEU A 609 17.40 2.60 24.92
C LEU A 609 15.97 2.27 25.35
N LEU A 610 15.84 1.86 26.60
CA LEU A 610 14.56 1.47 27.20
C LEU A 610 14.16 2.49 28.26
N ALA A 611 13.02 3.14 28.04
CA ALA A 611 12.40 4.01 29.03
C ALA A 611 11.73 3.18 30.15
N ASP A 612 11.10 3.86 31.11
CA ASP A 612 10.23 3.20 32.09
C ASP A 612 9.13 2.40 31.34
N TYR A 613 8.78 1.21 31.84
CA TYR A 613 7.89 0.23 31.16
C TYR A 613 8.43 -0.45 29.89
N TYR A 614 9.74 -0.37 29.60
CA TYR A 614 10.40 -1.00 28.45
C TYR A 614 9.92 -0.49 27.08
N GLU A 615 9.48 0.76 27.00
CA GLU A 615 9.25 1.40 25.71
C GLU A 615 10.59 1.61 24.99
N ALA A 616 10.69 1.09 23.77
CA ALA A 616 11.89 1.21 22.95
C ALA A 616 11.98 2.58 22.30
N VAL A 617 13.14 3.21 22.50
CA VAL A 617 13.47 4.53 21.99
C VAL A 617 14.83 4.42 21.28
N SER A 618 14.85 4.59 19.95
CA SER A 618 16.09 4.55 19.19
C SER A 618 16.82 5.89 19.24
N ILE A 619 18.15 5.84 19.44
CA ILE A 619 19.05 6.99 19.36
C ILE A 619 19.43 7.21 17.90
N ILE A 620 19.12 8.39 17.36
CA ILE A 620 19.64 8.84 16.07
C ILE A 620 21.11 9.23 16.28
N ASP A 621 22.05 8.43 15.78
CA ASP A 621 23.48 8.73 15.77
C ASP A 621 24.04 8.52 14.35
N GLU A 622 25.01 9.33 13.97
CA GLU A 622 25.69 9.24 12.68
C GLU A 622 26.88 8.28 12.81
N SER A 623 26.74 7.05 12.33
CA SER A 623 27.88 6.14 12.12
C SER A 623 28.18 5.97 10.63
N HIS A 624 29.46 5.70 10.33
CA HIS A 624 29.95 5.43 8.98
C HIS A 624 29.71 3.99 8.50
N ASP A 625 28.90 3.21 9.22
CA ASP A 625 28.63 1.81 8.87
C ASP A 625 27.29 1.64 8.13
N SER A 626 27.20 0.55 7.37
CA SER A 626 26.07 0.18 6.50
C SER A 626 24.75 -0.01 7.26
N LEU A 627 23.60 0.07 6.57
CA LEU A 627 22.27 -0.21 7.16
C LEU A 627 22.24 -1.59 7.86
N GLN A 628 22.13 -1.59 9.19
CA GLN A 628 22.11 -2.80 10.04
C GLN A 628 20.73 -3.13 10.64
N ILE A 629 19.64 -2.71 9.99
CA ILE A 629 18.26 -2.95 10.48
C ILE A 629 17.98 -4.45 10.70
N PHE A 630 18.44 -5.30 9.78
CA PHE A 630 18.23 -6.74 9.81
C PHE A 630 18.99 -7.43 10.97
N PRO A 631 20.32 -7.25 11.14
CA PRO A 631 21.05 -7.75 12.31
C PRO A 631 20.46 -7.31 13.65
N MET A 632 19.95 -6.08 13.75
CA MET A 632 19.34 -5.57 14.96
C MET A 632 18.04 -6.32 15.30
N LEU A 633 17.10 -6.45 14.37
CA LEU A 633 15.82 -7.13 14.63
C LEU A 633 16.04 -8.61 14.98
N CYS A 634 16.94 -9.30 14.27
CA CYS A 634 17.36 -10.65 14.61
C CYS A 634 17.97 -10.72 16.03
N CYS A 635 18.78 -9.73 16.43
CA CYS A 635 19.38 -9.70 17.76
C CYS A 635 18.33 -9.50 18.88
N ILE A 636 17.27 -8.71 18.65
CA ILE A 636 16.20 -8.48 19.63
C ILE A 636 15.31 -9.73 19.77
N LEU A 637 15.01 -10.37 18.64
CA LEU A 637 14.05 -11.47 18.57
C LEU A 637 14.69 -12.84 18.86
N SER A 638 16.00 -13.00 18.66
CA SER A 638 16.71 -14.25 19.01
C SER A 638 16.80 -14.43 20.53
N SER A 639 16.23 -15.53 21.04
CA SER A 639 16.70 -16.12 22.30
C SER A 639 17.94 -16.96 21.98
N LYS A 640 18.98 -16.86 22.81
CA LYS A 640 20.16 -17.73 22.70
C LYS A 640 19.82 -19.18 22.44
#